data_AF-A0A9B0U545-F1
#
_entry.id   AF-A0A9B0U545-F1
#
_cell.length_a   1.000
_cell.length_b   1.000
_cell.length_c   1.000
_cell.angle_alpha   90.00
_cell.angle_beta   90.00
_cell.angle_gamma   90.00
#
_symmetry.space_group_name_H-M   'P 1'
#
loop_
_entity.id
_entity.type
_entity.pdbx_description
1 polymer ?
#
loop_
_entity_poly.entity_id
_entity_poly.type
_entity_poly.pdbx_seq_one_letter_code
_entity_poly.pdbx_strand_id
1 'polypeptide(L)'
;MSKKGRNKGEKPEALIVALQAANEDLRTKLTDIQIELHQEKSKVSKLEREKTQEAKRIRELEQRKHTVLVTELKAKLHEEKMKELQAVRENLIKQHEQEMSRTVKVRDGEIQRLKSALCALRDGSSDKVRTALTIEAREEARKLFDAERLKLLQEITDLKTAKKQVDEALSNMIQADKIKAGDLRSEHQSHQEAISKIKWESERDIRRLMDEIKAKDRIIFSLEKELETQTGYVQKLQLQKEALDEQLFLVKEAECNMSSPKREIPGRAGDGSEHCSSPDLRRNQKRIAELNATIRKLEDRNTLLGDERNELLKRVRETEKQCKPLLERNKCLAKRNDELMVSLQRMEEKLKSITKENSEMREKITSHPPLKKLKSLNDLDQANEEQETEFLKLQVIEQQNIIDELTRDREKLIRRRKHRRSSKPIKRPVLDPFIGYDEDSMDSETSSMASFRTDRTPATPDDDLDESLAAEESELRFRQLTKEYQALQRAYALLQEQTGGIIDAEREAKAQEQLQAEVLRYKAKIEDLEATLAQKGQDSHWVEDKQLFIKRNQELLEKIEKQEAENHRLQQELQDARDQNELLEFRNLELEERERRSPPFNLQIHPFSDGVSALQIYCMKEGVKDVNIPDLIKQLDILGDNGNLRNEEQVAIIQASTVLSLAEKWIQQIEGAEAALHQKMMELESDMEQFCKIKGYLEEELDYRKQALDQAYMRIQELEATLYNALQQETVIKFGELLSEKQQEELRTAVEKLRRQMLRKSREYDCQILQERMELLQQAHQRIRDLEDKTDIQKRQIKDLEEKFLFLFLFFSLAFILWP
;
A
#
# COMPACT_ATOMS: atom_id res chain seq x y z
N MET A 1 41.70 -89.29 -73.55
CA MET A 1 43.16 -89.24 -73.86
C MET A 1 43.91 -88.60 -72.69
N SER A 2 45.20 -88.92 -72.55
CA SER A 2 46.20 -88.28 -71.64
C SER A 2 46.31 -86.75 -71.83
N LYS A 3 46.91 -85.92 -70.95
CA LYS A 3 47.58 -86.06 -69.62
C LYS A 3 47.56 -84.66 -68.94
N LYS A 4 47.25 -84.53 -67.64
CA LYS A 4 48.21 -84.41 -66.52
C LYS A 4 49.21 -83.23 -66.63
N GLY A 5 48.91 -82.12 -65.94
CA GLY A 5 49.83 -80.98 -65.74
C GLY A 5 49.45 -80.19 -64.48
N ARG A 6 50.30 -80.21 -63.45
CA ARG A 6 50.06 -79.65 -62.10
C ARG A 6 51.19 -78.67 -61.80
N ASN A 7 50.90 -77.42 -61.41
CA ASN A 7 51.56 -76.67 -60.30
C ASN A 7 51.53 -75.13 -60.40
N LYS A 8 51.45 -74.51 -59.20
CA LYS A 8 52.07 -73.23 -58.77
C LYS A 8 51.66 -71.91 -59.47
N GLY A 9 50.83 -71.14 -58.76
CA GLY A 9 51.39 -70.07 -57.93
C GLY A 9 51.40 -68.65 -58.48
N GLU A 10 50.22 -68.09 -58.79
CA GLU A 10 50.07 -66.63 -58.72
C GLU A 10 50.00 -66.19 -57.24
N LYS A 11 50.64 -65.06 -56.93
CA LYS A 11 51.22 -64.82 -55.60
C LYS A 11 50.19 -64.32 -54.57
N PRO A 12 50.11 -64.91 -53.35
CA PRO A 12 49.36 -64.29 -52.24
C PRO A 12 49.95 -62.91 -51.86
N GLU A 13 51.24 -62.69 -52.11
CA GLU A 13 51.94 -61.41 -51.91
C GLU A 13 51.24 -60.25 -52.62
N ALA A 14 50.71 -60.45 -53.84
CA ALA A 14 50.06 -59.38 -54.60
C ALA A 14 48.73 -58.95 -53.97
N LEU A 15 47.95 -59.91 -53.45
CA LEU A 15 46.72 -59.63 -52.72
C LEU A 15 47.00 -58.96 -51.37
N ILE A 16 48.07 -59.38 -50.67
CA ILE A 16 48.51 -58.76 -49.42
C ILE A 16 48.94 -57.31 -49.65
N VAL A 17 49.72 -57.02 -50.69
CA VAL A 17 50.12 -55.64 -51.06
C VAL A 17 48.89 -54.78 -51.42
N ALA A 18 47.92 -55.31 -52.15
CA ALA A 18 46.68 -54.60 -52.46
C ALA A 18 45.85 -54.28 -51.20
N LEU A 19 45.75 -55.23 -50.25
CA LEU A 19 45.06 -55.04 -48.98
C LEU A 19 45.82 -54.09 -48.03
N GLN A 20 47.16 -54.06 -48.09
CA GLN A 20 47.99 -53.09 -47.37
C GLN A 20 47.79 -51.68 -47.93
N ALA A 21 47.83 -51.51 -49.26
CA ALA A 21 47.56 -50.23 -49.90
C ALA A 21 46.15 -49.71 -49.60
N ALA A 22 45.13 -50.59 -49.62
CA ALA A 22 43.76 -50.23 -49.24
C ALA A 22 43.63 -49.84 -47.76
N ASN A 23 44.35 -50.51 -46.85
CA ASN A 23 44.38 -50.11 -45.43
C ASN A 23 45.05 -48.75 -45.24
N GLU A 24 46.12 -48.44 -45.96
CA GLU A 24 46.84 -47.17 -45.83
C GLU A 24 46.04 -46.00 -46.44
N ASP A 25 45.35 -46.23 -47.56
CA ASP A 25 44.38 -45.29 -48.14
C ASP A 25 43.20 -45.03 -47.17
N LEU A 26 42.68 -46.06 -46.50
CA LEU A 26 41.66 -45.91 -45.45
C LEU A 26 42.19 -45.17 -44.21
N ARG A 27 43.45 -45.36 -43.82
CA ARG A 27 44.11 -44.62 -42.72
C ARG A 27 44.33 -43.15 -43.06
N THR A 28 44.70 -42.86 -44.30
CA THR A 28 44.84 -41.49 -44.81
C THR A 28 43.49 -40.80 -44.75
N LYS A 29 42.44 -41.39 -45.35
CA LYS A 29 41.06 -40.88 -45.31
C LYS A 29 40.50 -40.71 -43.89
N LEU A 30 40.79 -41.63 -42.97
CA LEU A 30 40.40 -41.49 -41.57
C LEU A 30 41.10 -40.28 -40.90
N THR A 31 42.36 -40.03 -41.25
CA THR A 31 43.15 -38.89 -40.76
C THR A 31 42.64 -37.57 -41.33
N ASP A 32 42.34 -37.52 -42.64
CA ASP A 32 41.74 -36.37 -43.31
C ASP A 32 40.38 -36.01 -42.69
N ILE A 33 39.50 -37.00 -42.49
CA ILE A 33 38.20 -36.83 -41.82
C ILE A 33 38.37 -36.33 -40.37
N GLN A 34 39.39 -36.79 -39.63
CA GLN A 34 39.69 -36.29 -38.29
C GLN A 34 40.17 -34.83 -38.31
N ILE A 35 40.96 -34.44 -39.32
CA ILE A 35 41.42 -33.05 -39.53
C ILE A 35 40.23 -32.15 -39.90
N GLU A 36 39.38 -32.56 -40.84
CA GLU A 36 38.17 -31.83 -41.22
C GLU A 36 37.22 -31.66 -40.03
N LEU A 37 36.96 -32.73 -39.26
CA LEU A 37 36.14 -32.67 -38.05
C LEU A 37 36.72 -31.73 -36.99
N HIS A 38 38.06 -31.65 -36.86
CA HIS A 38 38.70 -30.71 -35.96
C HIS A 38 38.55 -29.26 -36.46
N GLN A 39 38.73 -29.02 -37.76
CA GLN A 39 38.51 -27.71 -38.37
C GLN A 39 37.06 -27.24 -38.24
N GLU A 40 36.07 -28.10 -38.48
CA GLU A 40 34.65 -27.76 -38.29
C GLU A 40 34.31 -27.48 -36.84
N LYS A 41 34.82 -28.27 -35.88
CA LYS A 41 34.70 -27.95 -34.44
C LYS A 41 35.29 -26.57 -34.11
N SER A 42 36.42 -26.20 -34.70
CA SER A 42 37.01 -24.86 -34.55
C SER A 42 36.14 -23.76 -35.17
N LYS A 43 35.55 -23.98 -36.36
CA LYS A 43 34.64 -23.04 -37.03
C LYS A 43 33.34 -22.84 -36.22
N VAL A 44 32.71 -23.91 -35.77
CA VAL A 44 31.52 -23.88 -34.89
C VAL A 44 31.83 -23.09 -33.63
N SER A 45 32.94 -23.40 -32.94
CA SER A 45 33.32 -22.70 -31.72
C SER A 45 33.63 -21.21 -31.95
N LYS A 46 34.09 -20.81 -33.15
CA LYS A 46 34.23 -19.40 -33.53
C LYS A 46 32.87 -18.73 -33.72
N LEU A 47 31.96 -19.37 -34.45
CA LEU A 47 30.59 -18.88 -34.69
C LEU A 47 29.76 -18.77 -33.40
N GLU A 48 29.94 -19.68 -32.44
CA GLU A 48 29.31 -19.60 -31.10
C GLU A 48 29.76 -18.34 -30.34
N ARG A 49 31.06 -18.02 -30.35
CA ARG A 49 31.59 -16.79 -29.74
C ARG A 49 31.06 -15.54 -30.44
N GLU A 50 31.02 -15.54 -31.77
CA GLU A 50 30.51 -14.42 -32.58
C GLU A 50 29.02 -14.19 -32.34
N LYS A 51 28.20 -15.25 -32.35
CA LYS A 51 26.76 -15.21 -32.00
C LYS A 51 26.53 -14.71 -30.57
N THR A 52 27.36 -15.11 -29.61
CA THR A 52 27.30 -14.65 -28.22
C THR A 52 27.64 -13.17 -28.10
N GLN A 53 28.63 -12.69 -28.84
CA GLN A 53 28.98 -11.26 -28.90
C GLN A 53 27.90 -10.42 -29.60
N GLU A 54 27.27 -10.94 -30.66
CA GLU A 54 26.15 -10.29 -31.33
C GLU A 54 24.94 -10.16 -30.38
N ALA A 55 24.57 -11.24 -29.70
CA ALA A 55 23.54 -11.24 -28.68
C ALA A 55 23.86 -10.35 -27.46
N LYS A 56 25.13 -9.96 -27.25
CA LYS A 56 25.50 -8.91 -26.28
C LYS A 56 25.32 -7.51 -26.88
N ARG A 57 25.81 -7.27 -28.10
CA ARG A 57 25.69 -5.97 -28.80
C ARG A 57 24.24 -5.56 -29.06
N ILE A 58 23.34 -6.51 -29.36
CA ILE A 58 21.89 -6.27 -29.48
C ILE A 58 21.31 -5.78 -28.15
N ARG A 59 21.55 -6.49 -27.04
CA ARG A 59 21.07 -6.09 -25.70
C ARG A 59 21.62 -4.73 -25.26
N GLU A 60 22.90 -4.44 -25.52
CA GLU A 60 23.48 -3.12 -25.25
C GLU A 60 22.83 -2.00 -26.08
N LEU A 61 22.48 -2.27 -27.34
CA LEU A 61 21.77 -1.33 -28.21
C LEU A 61 20.32 -1.08 -27.73
N GLU A 62 19.63 -2.13 -27.31
CA GLU A 62 18.27 -2.04 -26.73
C GLU A 62 18.28 -1.26 -25.42
N GLN A 63 19.20 -1.56 -24.50
CA GLN A 63 19.38 -0.81 -23.26
C GLN A 63 19.64 0.68 -23.51
N ARG A 64 20.44 1.03 -24.53
CA ARG A 64 20.65 2.43 -24.94
C ARG A 64 19.37 3.07 -25.49
N LYS A 65 18.58 2.38 -26.32
CA LYS A 65 17.28 2.87 -26.81
C LYS A 65 16.31 3.14 -25.66
N HIS A 66 16.18 2.22 -24.70
CA HIS A 66 15.36 2.41 -23.50
C HIS A 66 15.85 3.59 -22.65
N THR A 67 17.16 3.76 -22.49
CA THR A 67 17.75 4.90 -21.76
C THR A 67 17.36 6.23 -22.42
N VAL A 68 17.53 6.35 -23.74
CA VAL A 68 17.17 7.56 -24.52
C VAL A 68 15.68 7.87 -24.38
N LEU A 69 14.81 6.87 -24.59
CA LEU A 69 13.36 7.03 -24.46
C LEU A 69 12.95 7.50 -23.05
N VAL A 70 13.57 6.95 -21.99
CA VAL A 70 13.32 7.39 -20.61
C VAL A 70 13.79 8.83 -20.38
N THR A 71 14.92 9.26 -20.97
CA THR A 71 15.35 10.67 -20.89
C THR A 71 14.44 11.62 -21.66
N GLU A 72 13.96 11.25 -22.85
CA GLU A 72 13.00 12.04 -23.62
C GLU A 72 11.66 12.19 -22.90
N LEU A 73 11.13 11.11 -22.31
CA LEU A 73 9.89 11.14 -21.54
C LEU A 73 10.02 12.00 -20.28
N LYS A 74 11.17 11.94 -19.59
CA LYS A 74 11.47 12.83 -18.45
C LYS A 74 11.57 14.30 -18.88
N ALA A 75 12.16 14.59 -20.04
CA ALA A 75 12.25 15.95 -20.58
C ALA A 75 10.87 16.50 -20.97
N LYS A 76 10.04 15.71 -21.68
CA LYS A 76 8.66 16.09 -22.05
C LYS A 76 7.79 16.35 -20.82
N LEU A 77 7.80 15.45 -19.84
CA LEU A 77 7.05 15.62 -18.58
C LEU A 77 7.50 16.88 -17.80
N HIS A 78 8.79 17.23 -17.84
CA HIS A 78 9.29 18.46 -17.25
C HIS A 78 8.82 19.70 -18.04
N GLU A 79 8.82 19.65 -19.36
CA GLU A 79 8.32 20.73 -20.23
C GLU A 79 6.82 20.96 -20.05
N GLU A 80 6.02 19.90 -20.00
CA GLU A 80 4.58 19.90 -19.72
C GLU A 80 4.30 20.49 -18.33
N LYS A 81 4.98 20.01 -17.28
CA LYS A 81 4.89 20.57 -15.92
C LYS A 81 5.23 22.07 -15.88
N MET A 82 6.24 22.52 -16.64
CA MET A 82 6.59 23.95 -16.67
C MET A 82 5.57 24.79 -17.44
N LYS A 83 4.94 24.24 -18.50
CA LYS A 83 3.81 24.88 -19.21
C LYS A 83 2.58 25.00 -18.30
N GLU A 84 2.24 23.95 -17.56
CA GLU A 84 1.14 23.98 -16.58
C GLU A 84 1.41 25.00 -15.45
N LEU A 85 2.61 24.99 -14.86
CA LEU A 85 2.99 25.97 -13.84
C LEU A 85 2.94 27.41 -14.36
N GLN A 86 3.32 27.64 -15.61
CA GLN A 86 3.22 28.96 -16.24
C GLN A 86 1.76 29.36 -16.48
N ALA A 87 0.91 28.46 -16.98
CA ALA A 87 -0.52 28.71 -17.18
C ALA A 87 -1.24 29.02 -15.85
N VAL A 88 -0.93 28.28 -14.78
CA VAL A 88 -1.46 28.55 -13.43
C VAL A 88 -1.01 29.91 -12.91
N ARG A 89 0.27 30.29 -13.09
CA ARG A 89 0.79 31.62 -12.74
C ARG A 89 0.07 32.73 -13.50
N GLU A 90 -0.10 32.59 -14.81
CA GLU A 90 -0.80 33.60 -15.63
C GLU A 90 -2.28 33.74 -15.25
N ASN A 91 -2.95 32.63 -14.93
CA ASN A 91 -4.34 32.67 -14.48
C ASN A 91 -4.45 33.34 -13.10
N LEU A 92 -3.51 33.06 -12.17
CA LEU A 92 -3.48 33.70 -10.85
C LEU A 92 -3.17 35.21 -10.95
N ILE A 93 -2.29 35.62 -11.86
CA ILE A 93 -2.01 37.04 -12.15
C ILE A 93 -3.28 37.72 -12.71
N LYS A 94 -3.93 37.14 -13.73
CA LYS A 94 -5.19 37.66 -14.30
C LYS A 94 -6.31 37.75 -13.25
N GLN A 95 -6.40 36.77 -12.35
CA GLN A 95 -7.34 36.79 -11.22
C GLN A 95 -7.02 37.93 -10.24
N HIS A 96 -5.74 38.13 -9.89
CA HIS A 96 -5.31 39.22 -9.02
C HIS A 96 -5.56 40.61 -9.66
N GLU A 97 -5.23 40.79 -10.94
CA GLU A 97 -5.53 42.03 -11.69
C GLU A 97 -7.03 42.32 -11.75
N GLN A 98 -7.85 41.28 -11.95
CA GLN A 98 -9.31 41.39 -11.93
C GLN A 98 -9.84 41.75 -10.55
N GLU A 99 -9.29 41.18 -9.47
CA GLU A 99 -9.74 41.44 -8.10
C GLU A 99 -9.27 42.81 -7.58
N MET A 100 -8.08 43.25 -7.97
CA MET A 100 -7.63 44.63 -7.78
C MET A 100 -8.54 45.61 -8.53
N SER A 101 -8.95 45.27 -9.77
CA SER A 101 -9.90 46.07 -10.55
C SER A 101 -11.30 46.11 -9.94
N ARG A 102 -11.78 45.04 -9.31
CA ARG A 102 -13.02 45.03 -8.50
C ARG A 102 -12.86 45.93 -7.27
N THR A 103 -11.77 45.74 -6.52
CA THR A 103 -11.48 46.47 -5.27
C THR A 103 -11.38 47.97 -5.50
N VAL A 104 -10.73 48.42 -6.59
CA VAL A 104 -10.67 49.84 -6.98
C VAL A 104 -12.08 50.37 -7.27
N LYS A 105 -12.89 49.68 -8.08
CA LYS A 105 -14.27 50.11 -8.39
C LYS A 105 -15.16 50.22 -7.15
N VAL A 106 -15.05 49.27 -6.21
CA VAL A 106 -15.78 49.32 -4.93
C VAL A 106 -15.33 50.51 -4.08
N ARG A 107 -14.01 50.75 -3.98
CA ARG A 107 -13.48 51.91 -3.24
C ARG A 107 -13.85 53.24 -3.89
N ASP A 108 -13.81 53.36 -5.21
CA ASP A 108 -14.19 54.58 -5.93
C ASP A 108 -15.69 54.87 -5.76
N GLY A 109 -16.54 53.84 -5.79
CA GLY A 109 -17.97 53.95 -5.48
C GLY A 109 -18.21 54.44 -4.05
N GLU A 110 -17.56 53.83 -3.06
CA GLU A 110 -17.65 54.23 -1.65
C GLU A 110 -17.12 55.66 -1.43
N ILE A 111 -16.04 56.05 -2.11
CA ILE A 111 -15.50 57.42 -2.09
C ILE A 111 -16.52 58.42 -2.68
N GLN A 112 -17.25 58.08 -3.75
CA GLN A 112 -18.33 58.94 -4.26
C GLN A 112 -19.54 58.99 -3.30
N ARG A 113 -19.91 57.87 -2.68
CA ARG A 113 -20.99 57.79 -1.69
C ARG A 113 -20.70 58.67 -0.47
N LEU A 114 -19.51 58.53 0.12
CA LEU A 114 -19.05 59.33 1.27
C LEU A 114 -18.92 60.82 0.93
N LYS A 115 -18.42 61.18 -0.27
CA LYS A 115 -18.41 62.58 -0.73
C LYS A 115 -19.82 63.16 -0.83
N SER A 116 -20.76 62.40 -1.36
CA SER A 116 -22.17 62.83 -1.50
C SER A 116 -22.84 63.03 -0.14
N ALA A 117 -22.62 62.10 0.80
CA ALA A 117 -23.09 62.24 2.18
C ALA A 117 -22.48 63.46 2.90
N LEU A 118 -21.18 63.71 2.73
CA LEU A 118 -20.50 64.88 3.30
C LEU A 118 -21.04 66.21 2.75
N CYS A 119 -21.40 66.27 1.46
CA CYS A 119 -22.09 67.44 0.88
C CYS A 119 -23.46 67.65 1.55
N ALA A 120 -24.30 66.61 1.60
CA ALA A 120 -25.63 66.69 2.22
C ALA A 120 -25.61 67.04 3.72
N LEU A 121 -24.54 66.67 4.44
CA LEU A 121 -24.28 67.10 5.82
C LEU A 121 -23.86 68.57 5.91
N ARG A 122 -22.98 69.05 5.00
CA ARG A 122 -22.59 70.47 4.91
C ARG A 122 -23.79 71.37 4.61
N ASP A 123 -24.73 70.90 3.81
CA ASP A 123 -25.98 71.61 3.49
C ASP A 123 -27.06 71.47 4.59
N GLY A 124 -26.66 71.08 5.81
CA GLY A 124 -27.49 71.07 7.02
C GLY A 124 -28.54 69.95 7.10
N SER A 125 -28.65 69.06 6.11
CA SER A 125 -29.71 68.05 6.03
C SER A 125 -29.42 66.77 6.83
N SER A 126 -28.93 66.90 8.07
CA SER A 126 -28.49 65.80 8.95
C SER A 126 -29.54 64.67 9.10
N ASP A 127 -30.80 65.01 9.37
CA ASP A 127 -31.87 64.01 9.49
C ASP A 127 -32.11 63.24 8.18
N LYS A 128 -32.06 63.92 7.03
CA LYS A 128 -32.24 63.26 5.72
C LYS A 128 -31.09 62.31 5.42
N VAL A 129 -29.85 62.67 5.79
CA VAL A 129 -28.68 61.79 5.66
C VAL A 129 -28.83 60.57 6.57
N ARG A 130 -29.28 60.74 7.82
CA ARG A 130 -29.55 59.61 8.74
C ARG A 130 -30.61 58.67 8.18
N THR A 131 -31.72 59.20 7.67
CA THR A 131 -32.79 58.41 7.03
C THR A 131 -32.29 57.70 5.76
N ALA A 132 -31.54 58.38 4.90
CA ALA A 132 -30.98 57.80 3.68
C ALA A 132 -30.03 56.64 3.99
N LEU A 133 -29.07 56.81 4.91
CA LEU A 133 -28.15 55.75 5.36
C LEU A 133 -28.90 54.56 5.97
N THR A 134 -30.00 54.81 6.71
CA THR A 134 -30.83 53.74 7.30
C THR A 134 -31.62 52.97 6.23
N ILE A 135 -32.01 53.61 5.13
CA ILE A 135 -32.65 52.96 3.98
C ILE A 135 -31.60 52.18 3.19
N GLU A 136 -30.45 52.79 2.87
CA GLU A 136 -29.34 52.17 2.15
C GLU A 136 -28.83 50.89 2.84
N ALA A 137 -28.61 50.93 4.16
CA ALA A 137 -28.24 49.74 4.94
C ALA A 137 -29.31 48.63 4.89
N ARG A 138 -30.61 48.99 4.84
CA ARG A 138 -31.74 48.05 4.70
C ARG A 138 -31.95 47.54 3.27
N GLU A 139 -31.37 48.20 2.27
CA GLU A 139 -31.37 47.74 0.88
C GLU A 139 -30.15 46.86 0.59
N GLU A 140 -28.96 47.21 1.06
CA GLU A 140 -27.78 46.36 0.91
C GLU A 140 -27.90 45.05 1.71
N ALA A 141 -28.47 45.08 2.92
CA ALA A 141 -28.81 43.86 3.65
C ALA A 141 -29.76 42.93 2.86
N ARG A 142 -30.69 43.50 2.07
CA ARG A 142 -31.56 42.73 1.17
C ARG A 142 -30.83 42.23 -0.07
N LYS A 143 -30.01 43.06 -0.73
CA LYS A 143 -29.22 42.66 -1.92
C LYS A 143 -28.25 41.53 -1.59
N LEU A 144 -27.58 41.58 -0.43
CA LEU A 144 -26.70 40.51 0.06
C LEU A 144 -27.49 39.22 0.33
N PHE A 145 -28.64 39.31 1.01
CA PHE A 145 -29.51 38.16 1.26
C PHE A 145 -30.02 37.54 -0.04
N ASP A 146 -30.51 38.34 -0.99
CA ASP A 146 -31.03 37.87 -2.28
C ASP A 146 -29.93 37.31 -3.19
N ALA A 147 -28.70 37.85 -3.14
CA ALA A 147 -27.55 37.31 -3.86
C ALA A 147 -27.13 35.94 -3.32
N GLU A 148 -27.02 35.78 -1.99
CA GLU A 148 -26.66 34.50 -1.37
C GLU A 148 -27.80 33.46 -1.55
N ARG A 149 -29.06 33.88 -1.46
CA ARG A 149 -30.24 33.09 -1.80
C ARG A 149 -30.22 32.60 -3.25
N LEU A 150 -29.87 33.46 -4.22
CA LEU A 150 -29.74 33.07 -5.64
C LEU A 150 -28.58 32.08 -5.85
N LYS A 151 -27.45 32.30 -5.18
CA LYS A 151 -26.29 31.40 -5.20
C LYS A 151 -26.62 30.02 -4.64
N LEU A 152 -27.29 29.94 -3.48
CA LEU A 152 -27.74 28.68 -2.89
C LEU A 152 -28.79 27.98 -3.77
N LEU A 153 -29.68 28.72 -4.43
CA LEU A 153 -30.62 28.14 -5.40
C LEU A 153 -29.91 27.55 -6.62
N GLN A 154 -28.85 28.21 -7.13
CA GLN A 154 -28.02 27.69 -8.22
C GLN A 154 -27.27 26.43 -7.78
N GLU A 155 -26.65 26.43 -6.60
CA GLU A 155 -25.98 25.26 -6.03
C GLU A 155 -26.93 24.08 -5.84
N ILE A 156 -28.17 24.32 -5.38
CA ILE A 156 -29.23 23.30 -5.31
C ILE A 156 -29.61 22.76 -6.70
N THR A 157 -29.61 23.58 -7.76
CA THR A 157 -29.83 23.06 -9.12
C THR A 157 -28.64 22.28 -9.66
N ASP A 158 -27.42 22.73 -9.39
CA ASP A 158 -26.20 22.08 -9.85
C ASP A 158 -26.06 20.69 -9.17
N LEU A 159 -26.25 20.62 -7.86
CA LEU A 159 -26.30 19.36 -7.10
C LEU A 159 -27.40 18.41 -7.61
N LYS A 160 -28.57 18.91 -8.03
CA LYS A 160 -29.61 18.08 -8.66
C LYS A 160 -29.18 17.53 -10.01
N THR A 161 -28.45 18.30 -10.82
CA THR A 161 -27.90 17.78 -12.10
C THR A 161 -26.76 16.78 -11.88
N ALA A 162 -25.87 17.03 -10.92
CA ALA A 162 -24.80 16.13 -10.55
C ALA A 162 -25.34 14.79 -10.01
N LYS A 163 -26.34 14.84 -9.11
CA LYS A 163 -27.03 13.63 -8.64
C LYS A 163 -27.61 12.84 -9.83
N LYS A 164 -28.34 13.51 -10.74
CA LYS A 164 -28.93 12.84 -11.90
C LYS A 164 -27.86 12.14 -12.77
N GLN A 165 -26.71 12.75 -12.99
CA GLN A 165 -25.60 12.14 -13.74
C GLN A 165 -25.03 10.90 -13.02
N VAL A 166 -24.95 10.92 -11.69
CA VAL A 166 -24.53 9.76 -10.89
C VAL A 166 -25.59 8.65 -10.92
N ASP A 167 -26.87 8.97 -10.79
CA ASP A 167 -27.98 8.01 -10.90
C ASP A 167 -28.00 7.34 -12.30
N GLU A 168 -27.79 8.11 -13.37
CA GLU A 168 -27.66 7.61 -14.75
C GLU A 168 -26.41 6.74 -14.94
N ALA A 169 -25.26 7.13 -14.37
CA ALA A 169 -24.02 6.33 -14.42
C ALA A 169 -24.17 4.99 -13.68
N LEU A 170 -24.81 5.00 -12.50
CA LEU A 170 -25.12 3.79 -11.72
C LEU A 170 -26.06 2.85 -12.49
N SER A 171 -27.11 3.40 -13.12
CA SER A 171 -28.03 2.62 -13.95
C SER A 171 -27.32 1.93 -15.12
N ASN A 172 -26.45 2.66 -15.82
CA ASN A 172 -25.61 2.11 -16.89
C ASN A 172 -24.65 1.02 -16.40
N MET A 173 -24.05 1.18 -15.21
CA MET A 173 -23.17 0.18 -14.61
C MET A 173 -23.92 -1.12 -14.26
N ILE A 174 -25.10 -1.00 -13.64
CA ILE A 174 -25.97 -2.15 -13.31
C ILE A 174 -26.40 -2.88 -14.59
N GLN A 175 -26.73 -2.16 -15.67
CA GLN A 175 -27.04 -2.78 -16.96
C GLN A 175 -25.82 -3.49 -17.57
N ALA A 176 -24.64 -2.89 -17.50
CA ALA A 176 -23.40 -3.51 -18.00
C ALA A 176 -23.06 -4.81 -17.25
N ASP A 177 -23.18 -4.83 -15.92
CA ASP A 177 -22.91 -6.03 -15.12
C ASP A 177 -23.98 -7.11 -15.32
N LYS A 178 -25.24 -6.73 -15.52
CA LYS A 178 -26.31 -7.66 -15.91
C LYS A 178 -26.03 -8.33 -17.27
N ILE A 179 -25.42 -7.62 -18.22
CA ILE A 179 -24.97 -8.16 -19.51
C ILE A 179 -23.78 -9.11 -19.30
N LYS A 180 -22.71 -8.67 -18.62
CA LYS A 180 -21.54 -9.53 -18.31
C LYS A 180 -21.94 -10.85 -17.64
N ALA A 181 -22.88 -10.80 -16.68
CA ALA A 181 -23.38 -12.00 -16.00
C ALA A 181 -24.20 -12.91 -16.94
N GLY A 182 -24.83 -12.36 -17.99
CA GLY A 182 -25.46 -13.14 -19.07
C GLY A 182 -24.42 -13.78 -19.99
N ASP A 183 -23.39 -13.04 -20.38
CA ASP A 183 -22.29 -13.51 -21.22
C ASP A 183 -21.55 -14.67 -20.53
N LEU A 184 -21.16 -14.51 -19.26
CA LEU A 184 -20.49 -15.55 -18.46
C LEU A 184 -21.32 -16.84 -18.32
N ARG A 185 -22.64 -16.74 -18.16
CA ARG A 185 -23.52 -17.94 -18.14
C ARG A 185 -23.58 -18.62 -19.51
N SER A 186 -23.54 -17.84 -20.59
CA SER A 186 -23.56 -18.36 -21.97
C SER A 186 -22.24 -19.02 -22.34
N GLU A 187 -21.11 -18.45 -21.90
CA GLU A 187 -19.77 -19.02 -22.04
C GLU A 187 -19.62 -20.31 -21.21
N HIS A 188 -20.08 -20.33 -19.96
CA HIS A 188 -20.13 -21.56 -19.16
C HIS A 188 -20.96 -22.66 -19.83
N GLN A 189 -22.15 -22.33 -20.35
CA GLN A 189 -22.99 -23.28 -21.09
C GLN A 189 -22.27 -23.82 -22.34
N SER A 190 -21.63 -22.95 -23.12
CA SER A 190 -20.84 -23.37 -24.29
C SER A 190 -19.65 -24.26 -23.92
N HIS A 191 -19.03 -24.05 -22.75
CA HIS A 191 -17.98 -24.93 -22.25
C HIS A 191 -18.52 -26.30 -21.79
N GLN A 192 -19.68 -26.35 -21.13
CA GLN A 192 -20.34 -27.62 -20.77
C GLN A 192 -20.72 -28.45 -22.01
N GLU A 193 -21.21 -27.78 -23.06
CA GLU A 193 -21.50 -28.42 -24.36
C GLU A 193 -20.22 -28.93 -25.04
N ALA A 194 -19.14 -28.15 -25.02
CA ALA A 194 -17.84 -28.57 -25.55
C ALA A 194 -17.25 -29.78 -24.78
N ILE A 195 -17.33 -29.79 -23.44
CA ILE A 195 -16.89 -30.90 -22.59
C ILE A 195 -17.72 -32.16 -22.89
N SER A 196 -19.05 -32.02 -22.96
CA SER A 196 -19.97 -33.10 -23.33
C SER A 196 -19.65 -33.68 -24.70
N LYS A 197 -19.34 -32.82 -25.68
CA LYS A 197 -18.93 -33.24 -27.03
C LYS A 197 -17.58 -33.98 -27.01
N ILE A 198 -16.56 -33.45 -26.32
CA ILE A 198 -15.24 -34.09 -26.23
C ILE A 198 -15.35 -35.47 -25.58
N LYS A 199 -16.17 -35.63 -24.52
CA LYS A 199 -16.46 -36.94 -23.91
C LYS A 199 -17.06 -37.91 -24.92
N TRP A 200 -18.10 -37.50 -25.64
CA TRP A 200 -18.78 -38.34 -26.65
C TRP A 200 -17.85 -38.73 -27.82
N GLU A 201 -17.04 -37.80 -28.33
CA GLU A 201 -16.06 -38.07 -29.39
C GLU A 201 -14.96 -39.01 -28.91
N SER A 202 -14.48 -38.85 -27.67
CA SER A 202 -13.50 -39.74 -27.03
C SER A 202 -14.06 -41.15 -26.84
N GLU A 203 -15.29 -41.30 -26.32
CA GLU A 203 -15.96 -42.59 -26.17
C GLU A 203 -16.15 -43.30 -27.52
N ARG A 204 -16.57 -42.57 -28.56
CA ARG A 204 -16.73 -43.10 -29.91
C ARG A 204 -15.40 -43.64 -30.45
N ASP A 205 -14.31 -42.90 -30.25
CA ASP A 205 -13.00 -43.28 -30.77
C ASP A 205 -12.35 -44.40 -29.94
N ILE A 206 -12.60 -44.48 -28.63
CA ILE A 206 -12.27 -45.64 -27.79
C ILE A 206 -12.99 -46.90 -28.29
N ARG A 207 -14.29 -46.83 -28.60
CA ARG A 207 -15.06 -47.95 -29.18
C ARG A 207 -14.47 -48.37 -30.53
N ARG A 208 -14.15 -47.41 -31.41
CA ARG A 208 -13.50 -47.66 -32.70
C ARG A 208 -12.16 -48.38 -32.54
N LEU A 209 -11.32 -47.94 -31.60
CA LEU A 209 -10.01 -48.56 -31.33
C LEU A 209 -10.15 -49.97 -30.74
N MET A 210 -11.11 -50.21 -29.83
CA MET A 210 -11.39 -51.55 -29.32
C MET A 210 -11.82 -52.53 -30.42
N ASP A 211 -12.63 -52.10 -31.38
CA ASP A 211 -13.04 -52.97 -32.49
C ASP A 211 -11.92 -53.18 -33.53
N GLU A 212 -11.00 -52.21 -33.67
CA GLU A 212 -9.76 -52.35 -34.45
C GLU A 212 -8.77 -53.34 -33.78
N ILE A 213 -8.65 -53.32 -32.46
CA ILE A 213 -7.87 -54.30 -31.68
C ILE A 213 -8.45 -55.70 -31.89
N LYS A 214 -9.76 -55.91 -31.62
CA LYS A 214 -10.44 -57.20 -31.86
C LYS A 214 -10.30 -57.69 -33.31
N ALA A 215 -10.13 -56.80 -34.28
CA ALA A 215 -9.88 -57.17 -35.67
C ALA A 215 -8.44 -57.65 -35.89
N LYS A 216 -7.45 -57.01 -35.26
CA LYS A 216 -6.05 -57.43 -35.23
C LYS A 216 -5.87 -58.76 -34.50
N ASP A 217 -6.52 -58.96 -33.35
CA ASP A 217 -6.48 -60.22 -32.59
C ASP A 217 -6.94 -61.42 -33.44
N ARG A 218 -8.01 -61.25 -34.24
CA ARG A 218 -8.49 -62.28 -35.18
C ARG A 218 -7.49 -62.57 -36.32
N ILE A 219 -6.71 -61.57 -36.74
CA ILE A 219 -5.65 -61.74 -37.75
C ILE A 219 -4.46 -62.46 -37.13
N ILE A 220 -4.04 -62.07 -35.92
CA ILE A 220 -2.96 -62.72 -35.16
C ILE A 220 -3.28 -64.20 -34.96
N PHE A 221 -4.45 -64.53 -34.41
CA PHE A 221 -4.91 -65.92 -34.25
C PHE A 221 -4.93 -66.74 -35.55
N SER A 222 -5.23 -66.08 -36.68
CA SER A 222 -5.20 -66.74 -38.00
C SER A 222 -3.76 -67.03 -38.46
N LEU A 223 -2.83 -66.10 -38.22
CA LEU A 223 -1.41 -66.24 -38.54
C LEU A 223 -0.70 -67.24 -37.62
N GLU A 224 -1.03 -67.26 -36.33
CA GLU A 224 -0.53 -68.24 -35.35
C GLU A 224 -0.91 -69.66 -35.79
N LYS A 225 -2.17 -69.88 -36.16
CA LYS A 225 -2.65 -71.18 -36.67
C LYS A 225 -2.00 -71.57 -38.00
N GLU A 226 -1.71 -70.62 -38.89
CA GLU A 226 -0.96 -70.88 -40.11
C GLU A 226 0.50 -71.25 -39.80
N LEU A 227 1.13 -70.56 -38.83
CA LEU A 227 2.48 -70.83 -38.37
C LEU A 227 2.61 -72.21 -37.69
N GLU A 228 1.64 -72.61 -36.85
CA GLU A 228 1.53 -73.99 -36.32
C GLU A 228 1.47 -75.01 -37.46
N THR A 229 0.62 -74.75 -38.47
CA THR A 229 0.42 -75.64 -39.62
C THR A 229 1.69 -75.78 -40.45
N GLN A 230 2.41 -74.67 -40.71
CA GLN A 230 3.70 -74.70 -41.39
C GLN A 230 4.78 -75.38 -40.54
N THR A 231 4.81 -75.15 -39.24
CA THR A 231 5.76 -75.81 -38.30
C THR A 231 5.56 -77.33 -38.29
N GLY A 232 4.31 -77.80 -38.23
CA GLY A 232 3.97 -79.22 -38.34
C GLY A 232 4.29 -79.83 -39.71
N TYR A 233 4.33 -79.03 -40.79
CA TYR A 233 4.80 -79.46 -42.11
C TYR A 233 6.34 -79.56 -42.16
N VAL A 234 7.05 -78.57 -41.61
CA VAL A 234 8.52 -78.58 -41.46
C VAL A 234 8.99 -79.77 -40.61
N GLN A 235 8.32 -80.07 -39.49
CA GLN A 235 8.63 -81.25 -38.67
C GLN A 235 8.46 -82.58 -39.45
N LYS A 236 7.42 -82.70 -40.30
CA LYS A 236 7.24 -83.87 -41.16
C LYS A 236 8.33 -84.01 -42.22
N LEU A 237 8.76 -82.89 -42.82
CA LEU A 237 9.90 -82.88 -43.74
C LEU A 237 11.23 -83.21 -43.04
N GLN A 238 11.41 -82.74 -41.80
CA GLN A 238 12.58 -83.05 -40.98
C GLN A 238 12.64 -84.56 -40.65
N LEU A 239 11.52 -85.17 -40.23
CA LEU A 239 11.45 -86.62 -40.00
C LEU A 239 11.65 -87.44 -41.28
N GLN A 240 11.15 -86.97 -42.44
CA GLN A 240 11.44 -87.59 -43.73
C GLN A 240 12.93 -87.46 -44.12
N LYS A 241 13.56 -86.31 -43.82
CA LYS A 241 14.99 -86.10 -44.02
C LYS A 241 15.82 -87.02 -43.11
N GLU A 242 15.44 -87.17 -41.83
CA GLU A 242 16.12 -88.04 -40.88
C GLU A 242 16.02 -89.51 -41.30
N ALA A 243 14.83 -89.98 -41.70
CA ALA A 243 14.67 -91.33 -42.27
C ALA A 243 15.44 -91.53 -43.60
N LEU A 244 15.61 -90.48 -44.41
CA LEU A 244 16.48 -90.50 -45.59
C LEU A 244 17.97 -90.50 -45.23
N ASP A 245 18.38 -89.74 -44.21
CA ASP A 245 19.76 -89.71 -43.72
C ASP A 245 20.14 -91.05 -43.04
N GLU A 246 19.20 -91.73 -42.37
CA GLU A 246 19.37 -93.12 -41.89
C GLU A 246 19.52 -94.12 -43.04
N GLN A 247 18.68 -94.04 -44.07
CA GLN A 247 18.84 -94.86 -45.29
C GLN A 247 20.18 -94.57 -45.98
N LEU A 248 20.59 -93.31 -46.04
CA LEU A 248 21.88 -92.89 -46.59
C LEU A 248 23.08 -93.33 -45.72
N PHE A 249 22.88 -93.48 -44.41
CA PHE A 249 23.88 -94.04 -43.48
C PHE A 249 24.04 -95.54 -43.73
N LEU A 250 22.94 -96.30 -43.81
CA LEU A 250 22.96 -97.73 -44.14
C LEU A 250 23.57 -98.00 -45.54
N VAL A 251 23.30 -97.14 -46.52
CA VAL A 251 23.97 -97.21 -47.84
C VAL A 251 25.46 -96.87 -47.73
N LYS A 252 25.87 -95.90 -46.91
CA LYS A 252 27.31 -95.59 -46.69
C LYS A 252 28.06 -96.71 -45.96
N GLU A 253 27.42 -97.47 -45.08
CA GLU A 253 28.03 -98.68 -44.51
C GLU A 253 28.17 -99.79 -45.57
N ALA A 254 27.23 -99.89 -46.50
CA ALA A 254 27.30 -100.85 -47.63
C ALA A 254 28.33 -100.44 -48.72
N GLU A 255 28.60 -99.14 -48.91
CA GLU A 255 29.43 -98.61 -50.00
C GLU A 255 30.94 -98.50 -49.69
N CYS A 256 31.48 -99.44 -48.93
CA CYS A 256 32.93 -99.69 -48.88
C CYS A 256 33.46 -100.33 -50.19
N ASN A 257 33.23 -99.72 -51.37
CA ASN A 257 34.07 -99.83 -52.58
C ASN A 257 33.63 -98.93 -53.79
N MET A 258 34.54 -98.04 -54.23
CA MET A 258 34.80 -97.63 -55.63
C MET A 258 33.83 -96.73 -56.46
N SER A 259 34.13 -95.41 -56.45
CA SER A 259 34.20 -94.45 -57.60
C SER A 259 33.07 -94.24 -58.65
N SER A 260 32.57 -92.99 -58.68
CA SER A 260 32.40 -92.03 -59.82
C SER A 260 32.82 -92.44 -61.27
N PRO A 261 32.27 -91.86 -62.39
CA PRO A 261 31.76 -90.47 -62.50
C PRO A 261 30.67 -90.06 -63.57
N LYS A 262 30.08 -88.87 -63.38
CA LYS A 262 29.72 -87.79 -64.36
C LYS A 262 28.88 -88.02 -65.67
N ARG A 263 27.74 -87.28 -65.71
CA ARG A 263 27.33 -86.22 -66.70
C ARG A 263 26.34 -86.57 -67.87
N GLU A 264 25.52 -85.56 -68.20
CA GLU A 264 24.84 -85.18 -69.49
C GLU A 264 23.30 -85.14 -69.56
N ILE A 265 22.80 -84.29 -70.47
CA ILE A 265 21.43 -83.76 -70.65
C ILE A 265 21.09 -83.88 -72.15
N PRO A 266 19.93 -84.45 -72.56
CA PRO A 266 19.03 -83.67 -73.45
C PRO A 266 17.52 -84.00 -73.32
N GLY A 267 16.66 -83.06 -73.70
CA GLY A 267 15.20 -83.24 -73.79
C GLY A 267 14.66 -83.23 -75.23
N ARG A 268 13.33 -83.08 -75.36
CA ARG A 268 12.53 -82.72 -76.56
C ARG A 268 11.17 -82.21 -76.03
N ALA A 269 10.49 -81.20 -76.57
CA ALA A 269 10.31 -80.72 -77.94
C ALA A 269 9.45 -81.65 -78.82
N GLY A 270 8.15 -81.34 -78.83
CA GLY A 270 7.13 -81.86 -79.75
C GLY A 270 6.27 -80.70 -80.25
N ASP A 271 5.84 -80.76 -81.50
CA ASP A 271 5.25 -79.67 -82.29
C ASP A 271 3.83 -80.07 -82.76
N GLY A 272 2.97 -79.10 -83.15
CA GLY A 272 1.62 -79.41 -83.67
C GLY A 272 0.52 -78.35 -83.56
N SER A 273 0.56 -77.36 -84.45
CA SER A 273 -0.59 -76.70 -85.12
C SER A 273 -1.92 -76.36 -84.37
N GLU A 274 -2.15 -75.05 -84.25
CA GLU A 274 -3.36 -74.30 -84.66
C GLU A 274 -4.74 -74.40 -83.96
N HIS A 275 -5.33 -73.20 -83.80
CA HIS A 275 -6.76 -72.85 -83.74
C HIS A 275 -7.68 -73.48 -82.68
N CYS A 276 -7.62 -72.91 -81.48
CA CYS A 276 -8.85 -72.59 -80.73
C CYS A 276 -8.72 -71.22 -80.05
N SER A 277 -9.82 -70.46 -79.94
CA SER A 277 -9.83 -69.19 -79.20
C SER A 277 -9.78 -69.45 -77.71
N SER A 278 -8.59 -69.39 -77.10
CA SER A 278 -8.43 -69.74 -75.68
C SER A 278 -9.42 -68.95 -74.78
N PRO A 279 -10.08 -69.63 -73.81
CA PRO A 279 -10.84 -68.97 -72.75
C PRO A 279 -10.06 -67.83 -72.07
N ASP A 280 -8.74 -67.94 -71.98
CA ASP A 280 -7.86 -66.96 -71.34
C ASP A 280 -7.89 -65.60 -72.04
N LEU A 281 -8.07 -65.53 -73.36
CA LEU A 281 -8.12 -64.24 -74.05
C LEU A 281 -9.39 -63.45 -73.65
N ARG A 282 -10.53 -64.14 -73.57
CA ARG A 282 -11.79 -63.57 -73.06
C ARG A 282 -11.70 -63.26 -71.56
N ARG A 283 -11.04 -64.11 -70.79
CA ARG A 283 -10.83 -63.93 -69.34
C ARG A 283 -9.96 -62.70 -69.05
N ASN A 284 -8.91 -62.49 -69.84
CA ASN A 284 -8.04 -61.31 -69.78
C ASN A 284 -8.77 -60.04 -70.25
N GLN A 285 -9.54 -60.09 -71.34
CA GLN A 285 -10.38 -58.95 -71.75
C GLN A 285 -11.41 -58.56 -70.66
N LYS A 286 -12.06 -59.54 -70.01
CA LYS A 286 -12.96 -59.29 -68.88
C LYS A 286 -12.22 -58.66 -67.70
N ARG A 287 -11.04 -59.17 -67.34
CA ARG A 287 -10.20 -58.63 -66.26
C ARG A 287 -9.72 -57.20 -66.55
N ILE A 288 -9.37 -56.89 -67.80
CA ILE A 288 -9.02 -55.53 -68.24
C ILE A 288 -10.23 -54.59 -68.14
N ALA A 289 -11.42 -55.03 -68.53
CA ALA A 289 -12.65 -54.25 -68.38
C ALA A 289 -13.00 -53.99 -66.90
N GLU A 290 -12.82 -54.98 -66.02
CA GLU A 290 -13.02 -54.87 -64.57
C GLU A 290 -12.01 -53.92 -63.92
N LEU A 291 -10.73 -53.97 -64.33
CA LEU A 291 -9.71 -53.02 -63.91
C LEU A 291 -10.05 -51.60 -64.40
N ASN A 292 -10.41 -51.42 -65.67
CA ASN A 292 -10.79 -50.11 -66.23
C ASN A 292 -12.13 -49.55 -65.69
N ALA A 293 -12.96 -50.39 -65.07
CA ALA A 293 -14.13 -49.95 -64.29
C ALA A 293 -13.75 -49.59 -62.84
N THR A 294 -12.73 -50.24 -62.28
CA THR A 294 -12.20 -49.94 -60.95
C THR A 294 -11.38 -48.65 -60.95
N ILE A 295 -10.55 -48.43 -61.98
CA ILE A 295 -9.78 -47.20 -62.19
C ILE A 295 -10.72 -46.00 -62.24
N ARG A 296 -11.78 -46.03 -63.07
CA ARG A 296 -12.76 -44.93 -63.12
C ARG A 296 -13.44 -44.64 -61.79
N LYS A 297 -13.84 -45.66 -61.03
CA LYS A 297 -14.39 -45.47 -59.67
C LYS A 297 -13.38 -44.84 -58.69
N LEU A 298 -12.08 -45.07 -58.88
CA LEU A 298 -11.03 -44.42 -58.11
C LEU A 298 -10.78 -42.99 -58.59
N GLU A 299 -10.86 -42.71 -59.89
CA GLU A 299 -10.78 -41.37 -60.48
C GLU A 299 -11.95 -40.48 -60.02
N ASP A 300 -13.19 -41.00 -60.07
CA ASP A 300 -14.40 -40.34 -59.54
C ASP A 300 -14.23 -40.01 -58.05
N ARG A 301 -13.78 -40.98 -57.24
CA ARG A 301 -13.55 -40.82 -55.80
C ARG A 301 -12.42 -39.84 -55.49
N ASN A 302 -11.35 -39.83 -56.28
CA ASN A 302 -10.23 -38.91 -56.12
C ASN A 302 -10.63 -37.47 -56.47
N THR A 303 -11.53 -37.31 -57.45
CA THR A 303 -12.13 -36.01 -57.80
C THR A 303 -12.96 -35.46 -56.63
N LEU A 304 -13.86 -36.27 -56.07
CA LEU A 304 -14.65 -35.90 -54.90
C LEU A 304 -13.79 -35.54 -53.68
N LEU A 305 -12.72 -36.29 -53.39
CA LEU A 305 -11.77 -35.97 -52.33
C LEU A 305 -11.00 -34.66 -52.60
N GLY A 306 -10.75 -34.33 -53.87
CA GLY A 306 -10.21 -33.04 -54.28
C GLY A 306 -11.15 -31.88 -53.95
N ASP A 307 -12.44 -32.02 -54.25
CA ASP A 307 -13.46 -31.01 -53.97
C ASP A 307 -13.72 -30.84 -52.47
N GLU A 308 -13.82 -31.95 -51.71
CA GLU A 308 -13.89 -31.92 -50.24
C GLU A 308 -12.69 -31.17 -49.63
N ARG A 309 -11.47 -31.45 -50.11
CA ARG A 309 -10.24 -30.77 -49.67
C ARG A 309 -10.24 -29.28 -50.03
N ASN A 310 -10.76 -28.90 -51.19
CA ASN A 310 -10.87 -27.49 -51.62
C ASN A 310 -11.90 -26.71 -50.77
N GLU A 311 -13.05 -27.30 -50.47
CA GLU A 311 -14.08 -26.70 -49.64
C GLU A 311 -13.66 -26.63 -48.15
N LEU A 312 -12.92 -27.62 -47.64
CA LEU A 312 -12.27 -27.52 -46.32
C LEU A 312 -11.24 -26.37 -46.28
N LEU A 313 -10.39 -26.22 -47.30
CA LEU A 313 -9.47 -25.09 -47.43
C LEU A 313 -10.17 -23.73 -47.47
N LYS A 314 -11.37 -23.66 -48.07
CA LYS A 314 -12.19 -22.46 -48.08
C LYS A 314 -12.74 -22.15 -46.68
N ARG A 315 -13.28 -23.14 -45.97
CA ARG A 315 -13.77 -22.97 -44.58
C ARG A 315 -12.67 -22.54 -43.62
N VAL A 316 -11.46 -23.08 -43.74
CA VAL A 316 -10.28 -22.64 -42.95
C VAL A 316 -10.00 -21.16 -43.18
N ARG A 317 -9.99 -20.68 -44.43
CA ARG A 317 -9.79 -19.24 -44.73
C ARG A 317 -10.93 -18.36 -44.21
N GLU A 318 -12.15 -18.89 -44.18
CA GLU A 318 -13.32 -18.19 -43.64
C GLU A 318 -13.27 -18.10 -42.09
N THR A 319 -12.82 -19.14 -41.39
CA THR A 319 -12.59 -19.09 -39.93
C THR A 319 -11.38 -18.24 -39.56
N GLU A 320 -10.26 -18.32 -40.29
CA GLU A 320 -9.10 -17.41 -40.14
C GLU A 320 -9.54 -15.93 -40.24
N LYS A 321 -10.40 -15.62 -41.21
CA LYS A 321 -10.97 -14.27 -41.41
C LYS A 321 -11.88 -13.83 -40.26
N GLN A 322 -12.60 -14.75 -39.61
CA GLN A 322 -13.44 -14.48 -38.44
C GLN A 322 -12.60 -14.35 -37.15
N CYS A 323 -11.53 -15.13 -36.99
CA CYS A 323 -10.63 -15.06 -35.84
C CYS A 323 -9.74 -13.82 -35.85
N LYS A 324 -9.39 -13.27 -37.03
CA LYS A 324 -8.53 -12.08 -37.16
C LYS A 324 -8.95 -10.88 -36.27
N PRO A 325 -10.20 -10.38 -36.29
CA PRO A 325 -10.60 -9.27 -35.42
C PRO A 325 -10.56 -9.64 -33.92
N LEU A 326 -10.72 -10.91 -33.55
CA LEU A 326 -10.56 -11.36 -32.16
C LEU A 326 -9.09 -11.33 -31.72
N LEU A 327 -8.17 -11.73 -32.59
CA LEU A 327 -6.72 -11.61 -32.36
C LEU A 327 -6.27 -10.14 -32.28
N GLU A 328 -6.83 -9.26 -33.12
CA GLU A 328 -6.57 -7.82 -33.07
C GLU A 328 -7.13 -7.17 -31.78
N ARG A 329 -8.32 -7.58 -31.34
CA ARG A 329 -8.90 -7.16 -30.05
C ARG A 329 -8.07 -7.67 -28.86
N ASN A 330 -7.65 -8.93 -28.87
CA ASN A 330 -6.79 -9.51 -27.83
C ASN A 330 -5.45 -8.76 -27.76
N LYS A 331 -4.82 -8.46 -28.91
CA LYS A 331 -3.59 -7.64 -28.99
C LYS A 331 -3.77 -6.22 -28.45
N CYS A 332 -4.98 -5.64 -28.53
CA CYS A 332 -5.28 -4.35 -27.91
C CYS A 332 -5.49 -4.47 -26.38
N LEU A 333 -6.10 -5.56 -25.91
CA LEU A 333 -6.25 -5.85 -24.48
C LEU A 333 -4.91 -6.13 -23.81
N ALA A 334 -4.01 -6.88 -24.47
CA ALA A 334 -2.65 -7.13 -23.99
C ALA A 334 -1.89 -5.82 -23.74
N LYS A 335 -1.87 -4.91 -24.74
CA LYS A 335 -1.27 -3.57 -24.58
C LYS A 335 -1.88 -2.77 -23.42
N ARG A 336 -3.20 -2.87 -23.22
CA ARG A 336 -3.88 -2.16 -22.13
C ARG A 336 -3.55 -2.76 -20.76
N ASN A 337 -3.30 -4.07 -20.70
CA ASN A 337 -2.77 -4.71 -19.50
C ASN A 337 -1.31 -4.27 -19.24
N ASP A 338 -0.46 -4.15 -20.27
CA ASP A 338 0.90 -3.61 -20.14
C ASP A 338 0.88 -2.16 -19.60
N GLU A 339 0.01 -1.32 -20.16
CA GLU A 339 -0.23 0.06 -19.69
C GLU A 339 -0.68 0.11 -18.23
N LEU A 340 -1.59 -0.78 -17.83
CA LEU A 340 -2.08 -0.89 -16.45
C LEU A 340 -1.01 -1.42 -15.49
N MET A 341 -0.20 -2.42 -15.86
CA MET A 341 0.92 -2.89 -15.05
C MET A 341 1.95 -1.78 -14.82
N VAL A 342 2.32 -1.02 -15.86
CA VAL A 342 3.22 0.13 -15.74
C VAL A 342 2.62 1.23 -14.86
N SER A 343 1.29 1.43 -14.90
CA SER A 343 0.61 2.37 -14.01
C SER A 343 0.59 1.88 -12.55
N LEU A 344 0.37 0.58 -12.33
CA LEU A 344 0.35 -0.05 -11.02
C LEU A 344 1.74 -0.01 -10.37
N GLN A 345 2.79 -0.37 -11.11
CA GLN A 345 4.18 -0.27 -10.65
C GLN A 345 4.54 1.16 -10.22
N ARG A 346 4.13 2.20 -10.96
CA ARG A 346 4.33 3.61 -10.55
C ARG A 346 3.59 3.97 -9.27
N MET A 347 2.44 3.35 -8.99
CA MET A 347 1.71 3.56 -7.74
C MET A 347 2.37 2.81 -6.59
N GLU A 348 2.89 1.61 -6.81
CA GLU A 348 3.74 0.93 -5.82
C GLU A 348 5.03 1.70 -5.51
N GLU A 349 5.69 2.28 -6.50
CA GLU A 349 6.90 3.10 -6.32
C GLU A 349 6.59 4.37 -5.50
N LYS A 350 5.44 5.01 -5.75
CA LYS A 350 4.93 6.10 -4.91
C LYS A 350 4.63 5.64 -3.48
N LEU A 351 3.95 4.50 -3.30
CA LEU A 351 3.66 3.94 -1.98
C LEU A 351 4.96 3.61 -1.23
N LYS A 352 5.93 2.96 -1.87
CA LYS A 352 7.28 2.70 -1.30
C LYS A 352 7.99 3.99 -0.90
N SER A 353 7.87 5.07 -1.69
CA SER A 353 8.39 6.39 -1.34
C SER A 353 7.69 7.01 -0.12
N ILE A 354 6.36 6.97 -0.07
CA ILE A 354 5.54 7.52 1.03
C ILE A 354 5.73 6.70 2.32
N THR A 355 5.84 5.37 2.23
CA THR A 355 6.18 4.50 3.36
C THR A 355 7.59 4.80 3.87
N LYS A 356 8.57 5.04 2.98
CA LYS A 356 9.92 5.45 3.39
C LYS A 356 9.91 6.81 4.07
N GLU A 357 9.24 7.81 3.50
CA GLU A 357 9.08 9.14 4.10
C GLU A 357 8.40 9.08 5.46
N ASN A 358 7.35 8.28 5.61
CA ASN A 358 6.71 8.01 6.92
C ASN A 358 7.65 7.29 7.90
N SER A 359 8.48 6.35 7.44
CA SER A 359 9.48 5.71 8.31
C SER A 359 10.57 6.68 8.74
N GLU A 360 11.03 7.57 7.86
CA GLU A 360 11.98 8.63 8.21
C GLU A 360 11.38 9.69 9.14
N MET A 361 10.09 10.02 8.99
CA MET A 361 9.40 10.91 9.94
C MET A 361 9.21 10.25 11.30
N ARG A 362 8.83 8.96 11.35
CA ARG A 362 8.77 8.18 12.59
C ARG A 362 10.15 8.06 13.24
N GLU A 363 11.19 7.80 12.47
CA GLU A 363 12.58 7.76 12.96
C GLU A 363 13.01 9.13 13.49
N LYS A 364 12.74 10.24 12.80
CA LYS A 364 12.97 11.60 13.31
C LYS A 364 12.27 11.83 14.66
N ILE A 365 10.97 11.52 14.75
CA ILE A 365 10.17 11.61 15.99
C ILE A 365 10.75 10.72 17.11
N THR A 366 11.27 9.54 16.78
CA THR A 366 11.84 8.57 17.75
C THR A 366 13.32 8.85 18.07
N SER A 367 14.01 9.68 17.27
CA SER A 367 15.41 10.09 17.45
C SER A 367 15.56 11.28 18.39
N HIS A 368 14.49 12.02 18.66
CA HIS A 368 14.41 12.83 19.87
C HIS A 368 14.54 11.90 21.09
N PRO A 369 15.34 12.24 22.11
CA PRO A 369 15.57 11.36 23.25
C PRO A 369 14.24 10.93 23.89
N PRO A 370 14.00 9.62 24.12
CA PRO A 370 12.75 9.18 24.70
C PRO A 370 12.61 9.76 26.10
N LEU A 371 11.54 10.55 26.30
CA LEU A 371 11.14 11.00 27.63
C LEU A 371 10.96 9.77 28.53
N LYS A 372 11.95 9.54 29.40
CA LYS A 372 11.88 8.49 30.43
C LYS A 372 10.57 8.71 31.17
N LYS A 373 9.74 7.66 31.31
CA LYS A 373 8.42 7.72 31.98
C LYS A 373 8.50 8.60 33.23
N LEU A 374 7.98 9.82 33.12
CA LEU A 374 7.85 10.76 34.23
C LEU A 374 6.88 10.12 35.22
N LYS A 375 7.27 10.10 36.50
CA LYS A 375 6.58 9.34 37.56
C LYS A 375 6.12 10.22 38.72
N SER A 376 6.46 11.49 38.69
CA SER A 376 6.02 12.51 39.64
C SER A 376 5.24 13.60 38.91
N LEU A 377 4.24 14.17 39.59
CA LEU A 377 3.55 15.38 39.13
C LEU A 377 4.54 16.54 38.94
N ASN A 378 5.53 16.62 39.83
CA ASN A 378 6.59 17.63 39.84
C ASN A 378 7.53 17.55 38.62
N ASP A 379 7.57 16.41 37.93
CA ASP A 379 8.34 16.27 36.67
C ASP A 379 7.60 16.94 35.49
N LEU A 380 6.27 17.01 35.57
CA LEU A 380 5.39 17.50 34.49
C LEU A 380 5.34 19.02 34.47
N ASP A 381 5.24 19.65 35.66
CA ASP A 381 5.31 21.10 35.82
C ASP A 381 6.65 21.64 35.28
N GLN A 382 7.77 21.00 35.63
CA GLN A 382 9.09 21.42 35.17
C GLN A 382 9.27 21.28 33.64
N ALA A 383 8.70 20.23 33.02
CA ALA A 383 8.69 20.10 31.57
C ALA A 383 7.82 21.16 30.87
N ASN A 384 6.76 21.64 31.54
CA ASN A 384 5.91 22.73 31.05
C ASN A 384 6.62 24.09 31.18
N GLU A 385 7.33 24.35 32.29
CA GLU A 385 8.20 25.52 32.47
C GLU A 385 9.36 25.55 31.44
N GLU A 386 9.95 24.40 31.09
CA GLU A 386 10.96 24.32 30.03
C GLU A 386 10.37 24.66 28.64
N GLN A 387 9.13 24.24 28.33
CA GLN A 387 8.47 24.64 27.07
C GLN A 387 8.08 26.12 27.06
N GLU A 388 7.56 26.67 28.16
CA GLU A 388 7.22 28.09 28.26
C GLU A 388 8.46 28.98 28.16
N THR A 389 9.58 28.58 28.79
CA THR A 389 10.84 29.33 28.67
C THR A 389 11.50 29.22 27.30
N GLU A 390 11.40 28.09 26.57
CA GLU A 390 11.81 28.03 25.16
C GLU A 390 10.92 28.88 24.24
N PHE A 391 9.60 28.89 24.46
CA PHE A 391 8.69 29.77 23.73
C PHE A 391 9.01 31.26 23.95
N LEU A 392 9.29 31.65 25.19
CA LEU A 392 9.71 33.00 25.54
C LEU A 392 11.09 33.36 24.94
N LYS A 393 12.06 32.43 24.90
CA LYS A 393 13.34 32.65 24.21
C LYS A 393 13.14 32.92 22.71
N LEU A 394 12.29 32.13 22.03
CA LEU A 394 11.97 32.33 20.62
C LEU A 394 11.29 33.68 20.39
N GLN A 395 10.34 34.08 21.25
CA GLN A 395 9.70 35.38 21.17
C GLN A 395 10.67 36.56 21.41
N VAL A 396 11.63 36.42 22.32
CA VAL A 396 12.70 37.41 22.54
C VAL A 396 13.63 37.50 21.33
N ILE A 397 13.98 36.37 20.69
CA ILE A 397 14.77 36.35 19.45
C ILE A 397 14.01 37.03 18.30
N GLU A 398 12.70 36.79 18.16
CA GLU A 398 11.87 37.47 17.16
C GLU A 398 11.79 38.99 17.41
N GLN A 399 11.59 39.42 18.66
CA GLN A 399 11.62 40.83 19.03
C GLN A 399 13.00 41.46 18.77
N GLN A 400 14.10 40.77 19.04
CA GLN A 400 15.45 41.25 18.74
C GLN A 400 15.67 41.42 17.23
N ASN A 401 15.22 40.47 16.41
CA ASN A 401 15.29 40.58 14.95
C ASN A 401 14.53 41.82 14.44
N ILE A 402 13.34 42.09 14.99
CA ILE A 402 12.55 43.30 14.67
C ILE A 402 13.29 44.58 15.11
N ILE A 403 13.90 44.60 16.30
CA ILE A 403 14.73 45.72 16.79
C ILE A 403 15.93 45.96 15.86
N ASP A 404 16.58 44.90 15.39
CA ASP A 404 17.73 44.99 14.48
C ASP A 404 17.33 45.46 13.07
N GLU A 405 16.15 45.07 12.56
CA GLU A 405 15.59 45.62 11.31
C GLU A 405 15.25 47.11 11.45
N LEU A 406 14.53 47.50 12.50
CA LEU A 406 14.19 48.90 12.77
C LEU A 406 15.44 49.76 12.99
N THR A 407 16.49 49.21 13.62
CA THR A 407 17.79 49.88 13.79
C THR A 407 18.50 50.06 12.46
N ARG A 408 18.56 49.01 11.63
CA ARG A 408 19.12 49.09 10.26
C ARG A 408 18.35 50.10 9.39
N ASP A 409 17.04 50.21 9.52
CA ASP A 409 16.23 51.20 8.77
C ASP A 409 16.38 52.63 9.30
N ARG A 410 16.47 52.82 10.62
CA ARG A 410 16.86 54.09 11.25
C ARG A 410 18.23 54.56 10.75
N GLU A 411 19.19 53.66 10.60
CA GLU A 411 20.48 54.00 9.99
C GLU A 411 20.37 54.36 8.51
N LYS A 412 19.63 53.59 7.69
CA LYS A 412 19.37 53.94 6.28
C LYS A 412 18.76 55.34 6.16
N LEU A 413 17.82 55.69 7.05
CA LEU A 413 17.24 57.04 7.16
C LEU A 413 18.27 58.10 7.55
N ILE A 414 19.16 57.84 8.52
CA ILE A 414 20.23 58.78 8.90
C ILE A 414 21.24 58.97 7.76
N ARG A 415 21.64 57.90 7.06
CA ARG A 415 22.53 57.93 5.89
C ARG A 415 21.91 58.73 4.74
N ARG A 416 20.60 58.56 4.48
CA ARG A 416 19.82 59.39 3.52
C ARG A 416 19.70 60.85 3.97
N ARG A 417 19.51 61.12 5.26
CA ARG A 417 19.40 62.48 5.84
C ARG A 417 20.74 63.24 5.79
N LYS A 418 21.88 62.55 5.97
CA LYS A 418 23.23 63.13 5.80
C LYS A 418 23.52 63.53 4.34
N HIS A 419 23.03 62.78 3.36
CA HIS A 419 23.21 63.12 1.93
C HIS A 419 22.43 64.35 1.44
N ARG A 420 21.49 64.90 2.23
CA ARG A 420 20.61 66.01 1.80
C ARG A 420 20.96 67.38 2.38
N ARG A 421 22.23 67.63 2.73
CA ARG A 421 22.73 68.95 3.18
C ARG A 421 24.07 69.31 2.51
N SER A 422 23.99 70.14 1.46
CA SER A 422 25.14 70.82 0.85
C SER A 422 24.83 72.30 0.62
N SER A 423 25.39 73.16 1.48
CA SER A 423 25.68 74.60 1.29
C SER A 423 26.10 75.24 2.64
N LYS A 424 26.69 76.44 2.60
CA LYS A 424 27.48 77.14 3.65
C LYS A 424 27.31 78.69 3.46
N PRO A 425 27.94 79.61 4.25
CA PRO A 425 28.16 79.67 5.71
C PRO A 425 28.02 81.10 6.34
N ILE A 426 27.91 81.22 7.68
CA ILE A 426 28.24 82.45 8.46
C ILE A 426 28.90 82.01 9.80
N LYS A 427 30.25 82.01 9.94
CA LYS A 427 31.13 83.01 10.62
C LYS A 427 30.85 83.20 12.14
N ARG A 428 31.61 82.61 13.09
CA ARG A 428 32.96 82.98 13.69
C ARG A 428 32.77 83.57 15.13
N PRO A 429 33.78 83.64 16.04
CA PRO A 429 34.94 82.76 16.37
C PRO A 429 34.77 82.09 17.79
N VAL A 430 35.32 80.93 18.15
CA VAL A 430 36.73 80.45 18.33
C VAL A 430 37.52 81.11 19.48
N LEU A 431 37.70 80.38 20.60
CA LEU A 431 39.00 80.03 21.19
C LEU A 431 38.87 78.86 22.20
N ASP A 432 39.94 78.07 22.31
CA ASP A 432 40.14 76.84 23.11
C ASP A 432 41.33 77.13 24.10
N PRO A 433 42.09 76.19 24.74
CA PRO A 433 41.95 74.72 24.94
C PRO A 433 42.26 74.22 26.39
N PHE A 434 42.19 72.90 26.65
CA PHE A 434 43.32 72.01 27.08
C PHE A 434 42.90 70.57 27.51
N ILE A 435 43.63 69.56 27.01
CA ILE A 435 44.09 68.25 27.58
C ILE A 435 43.29 67.58 28.74
N GLY A 436 43.01 66.27 28.77
CA GLY A 436 43.38 65.10 27.93
C GLY A 436 43.57 63.81 28.77
N TYR A 437 43.79 62.63 28.14
CA TYR A 437 44.08 61.30 28.77
C TYR A 437 42.92 60.63 29.56
N ASP A 438 42.73 59.30 29.64
CA ASP A 438 43.24 58.17 28.80
C ASP A 438 42.34 56.90 28.87
N GLU A 439 42.84 55.77 28.30
CA GLU A 439 42.20 54.45 28.07
C GLU A 439 41.71 53.59 29.28
N ASP A 440 40.67 52.79 28.96
CA ASP A 440 40.45 51.34 29.22
C ASP A 440 40.27 50.66 30.60
N SER A 441 39.66 49.47 30.47
CA SER A 441 39.68 48.28 31.33
C SER A 441 38.84 48.24 32.62
N MET A 442 37.77 47.43 32.56
CA MET A 442 37.17 46.74 33.72
C MET A 442 36.56 45.41 33.25
N ASP A 443 37.28 44.32 33.48
CA ASP A 443 36.81 42.95 33.28
C ASP A 443 35.93 42.46 34.44
N SER A 444 35.31 41.30 34.25
CA SER A 444 34.60 40.57 35.31
C SER A 444 35.57 39.85 36.25
N GLU A 445 35.22 39.70 37.54
CA GLU A 445 34.97 38.38 38.15
C GLU A 445 34.58 38.42 39.65
N THR A 446 34.34 37.24 40.21
CA THR A 446 33.54 36.96 41.41
C THR A 446 34.31 36.80 42.74
N SER A 447 33.60 37.09 43.84
CA SER A 447 33.58 36.32 45.11
C SER A 447 34.64 36.49 46.23
N SER A 448 34.10 36.69 47.46
CA SER A 448 34.32 35.88 48.69
C SER A 448 34.99 36.46 49.97
N MET A 449 34.24 36.31 51.08
CA MET A 449 34.63 35.89 52.44
C MET A 449 35.24 36.88 53.50
N ALA A 450 34.45 37.07 54.58
CA ALA A 450 34.77 36.82 56.01
C ALA A 450 35.24 37.93 57.02
N SER A 451 34.39 38.09 58.07
CA SER A 451 34.70 38.17 59.53
C SER A 451 35.29 39.43 60.21
N PHE A 452 34.57 40.01 61.21
CA PHE A 452 34.84 39.90 62.69
C PHE A 452 33.86 40.76 63.56
N ARG A 453 34.00 40.81 64.91
CA ARG A 453 33.05 41.42 65.91
C ARG A 453 33.73 42.14 67.11
N THR A 454 33.00 42.99 67.87
CA THR A 454 33.38 43.62 69.18
C THR A 454 32.15 43.95 70.09
N ASP A 455 32.30 44.58 71.29
CA ASP A 455 31.24 44.78 72.34
C ASP A 455 31.21 46.19 73.06
N ARG A 456 31.08 46.29 74.41
CA ARG A 456 30.45 47.42 75.20
C ARG A 456 31.35 48.22 76.22
N THR A 457 30.76 48.84 77.28
CA THR A 457 31.15 50.07 78.04
C THR A 457 31.43 49.93 79.60
N PRO A 458 32.29 50.78 80.25
CA PRO A 458 32.38 51.01 81.74
C PRO A 458 32.68 52.48 82.26
N ALA A 459 32.97 52.76 83.57
CA ALA A 459 33.06 54.12 84.25
C ALA A 459 33.93 54.29 85.59
N THR A 460 34.00 55.53 86.21
CA THR A 460 34.58 56.08 87.53
C THR A 460 36.11 56.46 87.63
N PRO A 461 36.74 57.13 88.68
CA PRO A 461 36.38 57.66 90.05
C PRO A 461 36.98 59.09 90.52
N ASP A 462 37.38 59.30 91.80
CA ASP A 462 37.48 60.57 92.68
C ASP A 462 38.88 60.75 93.47
N ASP A 463 39.30 61.61 94.47
CA ASP A 463 38.86 62.72 95.43
C ASP A 463 40.08 63.47 96.21
N ASP A 464 39.90 64.31 97.28
CA ASP A 464 40.82 64.80 98.44
C ASP A 464 41.34 66.32 98.60
N LEU A 465 41.94 66.73 99.77
CA LEU A 465 42.12 68.14 100.34
C LEU A 465 43.54 68.66 100.82
N ASP A 466 43.78 70.00 100.86
CA ASP A 466 44.46 70.80 101.95
C ASP A 466 44.30 72.35 101.78
N GLU A 467 44.29 73.17 102.85
CA GLU A 467 43.50 74.43 102.88
C GLU A 467 44.27 75.79 102.87
N SER A 468 45.57 75.87 103.17
CA SER A 468 46.25 77.20 103.26
C SER A 468 46.39 77.97 101.94
N LEU A 469 46.14 77.33 100.78
CA LEU A 469 46.06 78.00 99.47
C LEU A 469 44.70 78.67 99.23
N ALA A 470 43.64 78.20 99.90
CA ALA A 470 42.26 78.58 99.59
C ALA A 470 41.98 80.07 99.81
N ALA A 471 42.70 80.73 100.73
CA ALA A 471 42.56 82.18 100.96
C ALA A 471 42.97 83.00 99.74
N GLU A 472 44.16 82.77 99.17
CA GLU A 472 44.66 83.49 97.99
C GLU A 472 43.92 83.05 96.72
N GLU A 473 43.54 81.77 96.63
CA GLU A 473 42.67 81.28 95.56
C GLU A 473 41.29 81.97 95.57
N SER A 474 40.71 82.24 96.75
CA SER A 474 39.40 82.90 96.86
C SER A 474 39.39 84.32 96.28
N GLU A 475 40.48 85.08 96.46
CA GLU A 475 40.60 86.44 95.92
C GLU A 475 40.83 86.43 94.40
N LEU A 476 41.52 85.41 93.87
CA LEU A 476 41.63 85.16 92.44
C LEU A 476 40.30 84.72 91.82
N ARG A 477 39.57 83.80 92.45
CA ARG A 477 38.21 83.40 92.06
C ARG A 477 37.26 84.60 92.02
N PHE A 478 37.30 85.49 93.02
CA PHE A 478 36.46 86.70 93.03
C PHE A 478 36.78 87.64 91.85
N ARG A 479 38.07 87.86 91.54
CA ARG A 479 38.48 88.64 90.36
C ARG A 479 38.06 87.99 89.04
N GLN A 480 38.11 86.66 88.93
CA GLN A 480 37.68 85.96 87.72
C GLN A 480 36.16 85.98 87.56
N LEU A 481 35.40 85.66 88.60
CA LEU A 481 33.93 85.72 88.61
C LEU A 481 33.42 87.11 88.23
N THR A 482 34.10 88.18 88.68
CA THR A 482 33.79 89.56 88.29
C THR A 482 33.97 89.81 86.79
N LYS A 483 35.03 89.25 86.17
CA LYS A 483 35.26 89.34 84.72
C LYS A 483 34.22 88.55 83.93
N GLU A 484 33.89 87.34 84.37
CA GLU A 484 32.91 86.47 83.73
C GLU A 484 31.50 87.05 83.82
N TYR A 485 31.12 87.65 84.96
CA TYR A 485 29.86 88.39 85.10
C TYR A 485 29.75 89.55 84.10
N GLN A 486 30.81 90.35 83.92
CA GLN A 486 30.84 91.42 82.91
C GLN A 486 30.85 90.90 81.46
N ALA A 487 31.38 89.70 81.21
CA ALA A 487 31.32 89.05 79.90
C ALA A 487 29.90 88.55 79.62
N LEU A 488 29.25 87.94 80.61
CA LEU A 488 27.87 87.45 80.53
C LEU A 488 26.88 88.59 80.36
N GLN A 489 27.05 89.73 81.05
CA GLN A 489 26.23 90.93 80.81
C GLN A 489 26.35 91.44 79.37
N ARG A 490 27.55 91.42 78.77
CA ARG A 490 27.76 91.80 77.36
C ARG A 490 27.16 90.78 76.39
N ALA A 491 27.30 89.48 76.66
CA ALA A 491 26.67 88.42 75.86
C ALA A 491 25.14 88.50 75.93
N TYR A 492 24.57 88.77 77.10
CA TYR A 492 23.13 88.94 77.29
C TYR A 492 22.62 90.20 76.57
N ALA A 493 23.36 91.32 76.60
CA ALA A 493 23.02 92.52 75.84
C ALA A 493 23.01 92.26 74.32
N LEU A 494 24.01 91.55 73.79
CA LEU A 494 24.06 91.17 72.36
C LEU A 494 22.95 90.19 71.97
N LEU A 495 22.61 89.23 72.84
CA LEU A 495 21.46 88.34 72.64
C LEU A 495 20.14 89.12 72.67
N GLN A 496 20.00 90.10 73.57
CA GLN A 496 18.83 90.96 73.66
C GLN A 496 18.72 91.96 72.49
N GLU A 497 19.85 92.33 71.86
CA GLU A 497 19.87 93.06 70.58
C GLU A 497 19.44 92.15 69.41
N GLN A 498 19.89 90.89 69.38
CA GLN A 498 19.52 89.92 68.32
C GLN A 498 18.10 89.34 68.45
N THR A 499 17.54 89.26 69.67
CA THR A 499 16.18 88.73 69.93
C THR A 499 15.15 89.82 70.23
N GLY A 500 15.58 91.02 70.61
CA GLY A 500 14.76 92.23 70.69
C GLY A 500 14.71 93.04 69.39
N GLY A 501 15.51 92.67 68.38
CA GLY A 501 15.39 93.17 67.03
C GLY A 501 14.04 92.81 66.43
N ILE A 502 13.25 93.82 66.05
CA ILE A 502 11.90 93.66 65.51
C ILE A 502 11.95 92.75 64.27
N ILE A 503 11.37 91.54 64.39
CA ILE A 503 10.94 90.78 63.21
C ILE A 503 9.93 91.66 62.49
N ASP A 504 10.25 92.04 61.26
CA ASP A 504 9.47 92.97 60.45
C ASP A 504 8.07 92.38 60.19
N ALA A 505 7.11 92.79 61.03
CA ALA A 505 5.77 92.22 61.06
C ALA A 505 5.02 92.41 59.74
N GLU A 506 5.37 93.42 58.93
CA GLU A 506 4.86 93.52 57.56
C GLU A 506 5.44 92.43 56.64
N ARG A 507 6.73 92.07 56.77
CA ARG A 507 7.30 90.98 55.97
C ARG A 507 6.74 89.63 56.37
N GLU A 508 6.57 89.38 57.67
CA GLU A 508 6.00 88.12 58.12
C GLU A 508 4.52 88.01 57.73
N ALA A 509 3.74 89.10 57.85
CA ALA A 509 2.37 89.15 57.34
C ALA A 509 2.31 88.94 55.81
N LYS A 510 3.17 89.61 55.02
CA LYS A 510 3.23 89.45 53.56
C LYS A 510 3.65 88.04 53.15
N ALA A 511 4.56 87.40 53.89
CA ALA A 511 4.94 86.01 53.67
C ALA A 511 3.78 85.04 53.97
N GLN A 512 3.04 85.27 55.06
CA GLN A 512 1.84 84.49 55.41
C GLN A 512 0.71 84.69 54.38
N GLU A 513 0.47 85.92 53.93
CA GLU A 513 -0.51 86.25 52.89
C GLU A 513 -0.16 85.58 51.55
N GLN A 514 1.11 85.64 51.14
CA GLN A 514 1.57 84.99 49.91
C GLN A 514 1.44 83.45 50.00
N LEU A 515 1.78 82.84 51.14
CA LEU A 515 1.58 81.41 51.36
C LEU A 515 0.08 81.02 51.36
N GLN A 516 -0.81 81.85 51.92
CA GLN A 516 -2.26 81.62 51.84
C GLN A 516 -2.76 81.71 50.39
N ALA A 517 -2.30 82.68 49.61
CA ALA A 517 -2.64 82.81 48.20
C ALA A 517 -2.17 81.60 47.37
N GLU A 518 -0.97 81.08 47.64
CA GLU A 518 -0.46 79.87 46.99
C GLU A 518 -1.27 78.61 47.40
N VAL A 519 -1.59 78.44 48.69
CA VAL A 519 -2.44 77.33 49.18
C VAL A 519 -3.83 77.35 48.53
N LEU A 520 -4.47 78.52 48.42
CA LEU A 520 -5.76 78.66 47.72
C LEU A 520 -5.64 78.31 46.24
N ARG A 521 -4.55 78.72 45.58
CA ARG A 521 -4.30 78.44 44.16
C ARG A 521 -4.04 76.95 43.90
N TYR A 522 -3.39 76.24 44.83
CA TYR A 522 -3.22 74.79 44.75
C TYR A 522 -4.53 74.05 45.02
N LYS A 523 -5.38 74.51 45.95
CA LYS A 523 -6.71 73.93 46.17
C LYS A 523 -7.60 74.00 44.94
N ALA A 524 -7.75 75.19 44.33
CA ALA A 524 -8.52 75.36 43.10
C ALA A 524 -8.00 74.45 41.96
N LYS A 525 -6.67 74.27 41.86
CA LYS A 525 -6.07 73.36 40.88
C LYS A 525 -6.32 71.87 41.19
N ILE A 526 -6.47 71.49 42.44
CA ILE A 526 -6.89 70.14 42.84
C ILE A 526 -8.36 69.94 42.47
N GLU A 527 -9.23 70.88 42.80
CA GLU A 527 -10.66 70.85 42.49
C GLU A 527 -10.91 70.75 40.95
N ASP A 528 -10.20 71.51 40.13
CA ASP A 528 -10.22 71.40 38.65
C ASP A 528 -9.81 70.00 38.15
N LEU A 529 -8.77 69.40 38.76
CA LEU A 529 -8.27 68.07 38.39
C LEU A 529 -9.21 66.95 38.83
N GLU A 530 -9.82 67.08 40.01
CA GLU A 530 -10.83 66.15 40.54
C GLU A 530 -12.11 66.20 39.70
N ALA A 531 -12.57 67.40 39.32
CA ALA A 531 -13.68 67.57 38.38
C ALA A 531 -13.39 66.95 37.00
N THR A 532 -12.16 67.14 36.48
CA THR A 532 -11.72 66.54 35.22
C THR A 532 -11.64 65.00 35.30
N LEU A 533 -11.22 64.44 36.44
CA LEU A 533 -11.22 63.00 36.68
C LEU A 533 -12.64 62.44 36.79
N ALA A 534 -13.55 63.13 37.48
CA ALA A 534 -14.95 62.73 37.59
C ALA A 534 -15.65 62.67 36.22
N GLN A 535 -15.40 63.65 35.35
CA GLN A 535 -15.95 63.65 33.98
C GLN A 535 -15.39 62.51 33.10
N LYS A 536 -14.12 62.13 33.26
CA LYS A 536 -13.53 60.99 32.52
C LYS A 536 -14.18 59.65 32.86
N GLY A 537 -14.83 59.52 34.02
CA GLY A 537 -15.64 58.35 34.36
C GLY A 537 -17.01 58.28 33.65
N GLN A 538 -17.38 59.33 32.91
CA GLN A 538 -18.69 59.47 32.23
C GLN A 538 -18.56 59.61 30.70
N ASP A 539 -17.37 59.38 30.13
CA ASP A 539 -17.19 59.36 28.67
C ASP A 539 -17.95 58.17 28.06
N SER A 540 -19.01 58.47 27.29
CA SER A 540 -19.86 57.47 26.65
C SER A 540 -19.03 56.51 25.79
N HIS A 541 -18.01 57.02 25.08
CA HIS A 541 -17.15 56.21 24.22
C HIS A 541 -16.39 55.15 25.03
N TRP A 542 -15.92 55.48 26.24
CA TRP A 542 -15.22 54.51 27.10
C TRP A 542 -16.17 53.46 27.68
N VAL A 543 -17.41 53.84 28.00
CA VAL A 543 -18.43 52.90 28.48
C VAL A 543 -18.85 51.94 27.35
N GLU A 544 -19.04 52.46 26.15
CA GLU A 544 -19.35 51.70 24.93
C GLU A 544 -18.20 50.75 24.54
N ASP A 545 -16.96 51.24 24.47
CA ASP A 545 -15.77 50.41 24.21
C ASP A 545 -15.62 49.28 25.25
N LYS A 546 -15.84 49.59 26.53
CA LYS A 546 -15.78 48.60 27.61
C LYS A 546 -16.86 47.54 27.48
N GLN A 547 -18.07 47.91 27.07
CA GLN A 547 -19.17 46.96 26.83
C GLN A 547 -18.92 46.11 25.58
N LEU A 548 -18.38 46.70 24.50
CA LEU A 548 -17.93 45.97 23.32
C LEU A 548 -16.80 44.98 23.65
N PHE A 549 -15.83 45.37 24.47
CA PHE A 549 -14.75 44.50 24.94
C PHE A 549 -15.26 43.33 25.80
N ILE A 550 -16.19 43.59 26.73
CA ILE A 550 -16.85 42.54 27.53
C ILE A 550 -17.60 41.56 26.61
N LYS A 551 -18.40 42.06 25.66
CA LYS A 551 -19.09 41.21 24.68
C LYS A 551 -18.11 40.39 23.84
N ARG A 552 -17.00 41.00 23.41
CA ARG A 552 -15.96 40.32 22.62
C ARG A 552 -15.28 39.20 23.40
N ASN A 553 -15.04 39.40 24.70
CA ASN A 553 -14.53 38.34 25.57
C ASN A 553 -15.56 37.23 25.78
N GLN A 554 -16.86 37.55 25.90
CA GLN A 554 -17.94 36.55 25.97
C GLN A 554 -17.96 35.67 24.70
N GLU A 555 -17.91 36.30 23.51
CA GLU A 555 -17.82 35.61 22.21
C GLU A 555 -16.56 34.73 22.07
N LEU A 556 -15.46 35.09 22.74
CA LEU A 556 -14.23 34.31 22.76
C LEU A 556 -14.32 33.13 23.75
N LEU A 557 -14.93 33.31 24.92
CA LEU A 557 -15.17 32.25 25.90
C LEU A 557 -16.11 31.17 25.34
N GLU A 558 -17.26 31.56 24.77
CA GLU A 558 -18.19 30.62 24.10
C GLU A 558 -17.51 29.84 22.97
N LYS A 559 -16.54 30.48 22.28
CA LYS A 559 -15.75 29.82 21.24
C LYS A 559 -14.72 28.85 21.83
N ILE A 560 -14.06 29.19 22.94
CA ILE A 560 -13.14 28.32 23.65
C ILE A 560 -13.90 27.09 24.17
N GLU A 561 -14.99 27.25 24.91
CA GLU A 561 -15.82 26.15 25.42
C GLU A 561 -16.27 25.19 24.31
N LYS A 562 -16.74 25.74 23.17
CA LYS A 562 -17.11 24.93 22.00
C LYS A 562 -15.92 24.16 21.43
N GLN A 563 -14.77 24.81 21.34
CA GLN A 563 -13.57 24.23 20.70
C GLN A 563 -12.87 23.23 21.64
N GLU A 564 -13.00 23.38 22.96
CA GLU A 564 -12.65 22.38 23.98
C GLU A 564 -13.58 21.17 23.92
N ALA A 565 -14.91 21.36 23.81
CA ALA A 565 -15.86 20.26 23.67
C ALA A 565 -15.64 19.46 22.37
N GLU A 566 -15.28 20.14 21.27
CA GLU A 566 -14.85 19.49 20.02
C GLU A 566 -13.52 18.72 20.19
N ASN A 567 -12.56 19.27 20.95
CA ASN A 567 -11.30 18.59 21.25
C ASN A 567 -11.52 17.32 22.09
N HIS A 568 -12.39 17.34 23.11
CA HIS A 568 -12.79 16.15 23.86
C HIS A 568 -13.46 15.09 22.97
N ARG A 569 -14.35 15.50 22.05
CA ARG A 569 -14.97 14.58 21.09
C ARG A 569 -13.92 13.91 20.19
N LEU A 570 -13.00 14.69 19.63
CA LEU A 570 -11.91 14.19 18.78
C LEU A 570 -10.92 13.30 19.55
N GLN A 571 -10.66 13.57 20.83
CA GLN A 571 -9.85 12.69 21.69
C GLN A 571 -10.54 11.33 21.93
N GLN A 572 -11.86 11.32 22.07
CA GLN A 572 -12.63 10.08 22.22
C GLN A 572 -12.70 9.30 20.90
N GLU A 573 -13.00 9.96 19.77
CA GLU A 573 -12.92 9.36 18.42
C GLU A 573 -11.55 8.74 18.14
N LEU A 574 -10.47 9.41 18.59
CA LEU A 574 -9.09 8.93 18.45
C LEU A 574 -8.76 7.74 19.37
N GLN A 575 -9.41 7.63 20.53
CA GLN A 575 -9.25 6.45 21.40
C GLN A 575 -10.06 5.27 20.86
N ASP A 576 -11.30 5.47 20.41
CA ASP A 576 -12.10 4.43 19.75
C ASP A 576 -11.36 3.85 18.52
N ALA A 577 -10.63 4.69 17.78
CA ALA A 577 -9.79 4.27 16.66
C ALA A 577 -8.54 3.47 17.07
N ARG A 578 -7.98 3.72 18.27
CA ARG A 578 -6.87 2.91 18.83
C ARG A 578 -7.37 1.53 19.25
N ASP A 579 -8.47 1.49 20.01
CA ASP A 579 -9.07 0.24 20.50
C ASP A 579 -9.47 -0.67 19.32
N GLN A 580 -9.96 -0.10 18.21
CA GLN A 580 -10.20 -0.82 16.96
C GLN A 580 -8.90 -1.32 16.29
N ASN A 581 -7.81 -0.52 16.30
CA ASN A 581 -6.53 -0.94 15.74
C ASN A 581 -5.90 -2.08 16.57
N GLU A 582 -5.95 -2.01 17.91
CA GLU A 582 -5.50 -3.10 18.78
C GLU A 582 -6.29 -4.40 18.51
N LEU A 583 -7.62 -4.31 18.34
CA LEU A 583 -8.45 -5.45 17.97
C LEU A 583 -8.07 -6.05 16.59
N LEU A 584 -7.70 -5.21 15.62
CA LEU A 584 -7.19 -5.65 14.32
C LEU A 584 -5.79 -6.27 14.39
N GLU A 585 -4.91 -5.78 15.28
CA GLU A 585 -3.61 -6.40 15.56
C GLU A 585 -3.79 -7.78 16.21
N PHE A 586 -4.68 -7.91 17.20
CA PHE A 586 -5.06 -9.22 17.77
C PHE A 586 -5.60 -10.17 16.69
N ARG A 587 -6.48 -9.69 15.79
CA ARG A 587 -7.02 -10.54 14.71
C ARG A 587 -5.96 -10.93 13.67
N ASN A 588 -4.99 -10.07 13.35
CA ASN A 588 -3.87 -10.45 12.49
C ASN A 588 -2.99 -11.51 13.15
N LEU A 589 -2.66 -11.36 14.44
CA LEU A 589 -1.90 -12.36 15.20
C LEU A 589 -2.64 -13.72 15.27
N GLU A 590 -3.98 -13.69 15.38
CA GLU A 590 -4.84 -14.89 15.35
C GLU A 590 -4.86 -15.58 13.97
N LEU A 591 -4.55 -14.85 12.89
CA LEU A 591 -4.43 -15.37 11.52
C LEU A 591 -3.00 -15.87 11.25
N GLU A 592 -1.97 -15.11 11.64
CA GLU A 592 -0.56 -15.54 11.58
C GLU A 592 -0.32 -16.83 12.38
N GLU A 593 -0.96 -17.01 13.53
CA GLU A 593 -0.85 -18.24 14.32
C GLU A 593 -1.57 -19.43 13.65
N ARG A 594 -2.63 -19.21 12.88
CA ARG A 594 -3.24 -20.25 12.02
C ARG A 594 -2.36 -20.59 10.82
N GLU A 595 -1.69 -19.60 10.23
CA GLU A 595 -0.72 -19.81 9.16
C GLU A 595 0.49 -20.60 9.68
N ARG A 596 1.06 -20.23 10.84
CA ARG A 596 2.16 -20.98 11.48
C ARG A 596 1.78 -22.39 11.94
N ARG A 597 0.52 -22.64 12.28
CA ARG A 597 0.01 -23.99 12.61
C ARG A 597 -0.34 -24.82 11.36
N SER A 598 -0.39 -24.23 10.18
CA SER A 598 -0.51 -24.95 8.92
C SER A 598 0.87 -25.52 8.51
N PRO A 599 1.00 -26.83 8.20
CA PRO A 599 2.28 -27.38 7.77
C PRO A 599 2.82 -26.69 6.50
N PRO A 600 4.11 -26.30 6.43
CA PRO A 600 4.65 -25.53 5.32
C PRO A 600 4.68 -26.34 4.01
N PHE A 601 3.83 -25.95 3.06
CA PHE A 601 3.55 -26.66 1.81
C PHE A 601 4.70 -26.58 0.78
N ASN A 602 5.75 -27.39 0.96
CA ASN A 602 6.93 -27.45 0.10
C ASN A 602 6.77 -28.43 -1.09
N LEU A 603 5.77 -28.24 -1.95
CA LEU A 603 5.54 -29.10 -3.11
C LEU A 603 6.45 -28.71 -4.30
N GLN A 604 7.72 -29.13 -4.24
CA GLN A 604 8.77 -28.82 -5.23
C GLN A 604 8.62 -29.59 -6.57
N ILE A 605 7.57 -29.29 -7.34
CA ILE A 605 7.42 -29.80 -8.71
C ILE A 605 8.60 -29.30 -9.57
N HIS A 606 9.50 -30.21 -9.95
CA HIS A 606 10.60 -29.88 -10.84
C HIS A 606 10.12 -29.80 -12.29
N PRO A 607 10.58 -28.82 -13.10
CA PRO A 607 10.23 -28.76 -14.52
C PRO A 607 10.69 -30.01 -15.27
N PHE A 608 9.78 -30.65 -15.99
CA PHE A 608 10.13 -31.72 -16.92
C PHE A 608 10.99 -31.14 -18.06
N SER A 609 12.06 -31.85 -18.40
CA SER A 609 12.94 -31.50 -19.53
C SER A 609 12.64 -32.42 -20.71
N ASP A 610 12.58 -31.85 -21.91
CA ASP A 610 12.21 -32.60 -23.12
C ASP A 610 13.10 -33.82 -23.33
N GLY A 611 12.47 -35.00 -23.42
CA GLY A 611 13.12 -36.27 -23.71
C GLY A 611 13.49 -37.14 -22.51
N VAL A 612 13.28 -36.69 -21.25
CA VAL A 612 13.58 -37.48 -20.04
C VAL A 612 12.30 -37.77 -19.26
N SER A 613 12.05 -39.03 -18.90
CA SER A 613 10.85 -39.41 -18.15
C SER A 613 10.91 -38.95 -16.68
N ALA A 614 9.77 -38.66 -16.08
CA ALA A 614 9.70 -38.23 -14.69
C ALA A 614 10.29 -39.26 -13.71
N LEU A 615 10.07 -40.57 -13.97
CA LEU A 615 10.69 -41.65 -13.22
C LEU A 615 12.23 -41.69 -13.40
N GLN A 616 12.74 -41.43 -14.60
CA GLN A 616 14.19 -41.32 -14.83
C GLN A 616 14.82 -40.19 -14.00
N ILE A 617 14.15 -39.03 -13.93
CA ILE A 617 14.59 -37.89 -13.09
C ILE A 617 14.58 -38.29 -11.60
N TYR A 618 13.54 -39.00 -11.15
CA TYR A 618 13.45 -39.51 -9.77
C TYR A 618 14.57 -40.51 -9.44
N CYS A 619 14.79 -41.52 -10.30
CA CYS A 619 15.87 -42.48 -10.13
C CYS A 619 17.26 -41.81 -10.08
N MET A 620 17.51 -40.80 -10.93
CA MET A 620 18.76 -40.03 -10.92
C MET A 620 18.96 -39.21 -9.64
N LYS A 621 17.87 -38.76 -9.00
CA LYS A 621 17.89 -38.07 -7.69
C LYS A 621 18.20 -39.05 -6.55
N GLU A 622 17.57 -40.22 -6.57
CA GLU A 622 17.82 -41.33 -5.63
C GLU A 622 19.16 -42.08 -5.90
N GLY A 623 20.01 -41.55 -6.77
CA GLY A 623 21.38 -42.01 -7.00
C GLY A 623 21.57 -42.96 -8.19
N VAL A 624 20.50 -43.50 -8.76
CA VAL A 624 20.52 -44.43 -9.90
C VAL A 624 20.68 -43.64 -11.21
N LYS A 625 21.93 -43.42 -11.62
CA LYS A 625 22.30 -42.59 -12.78
C LYS A 625 22.72 -43.36 -14.02
N ASP A 626 23.25 -44.58 -13.85
CA ASP A 626 23.82 -45.38 -14.93
C ASP A 626 22.79 -46.29 -15.64
N VAL A 627 21.51 -46.18 -15.28
CA VAL A 627 20.39 -46.97 -15.84
C VAL A 627 19.53 -46.09 -16.72
N ASN A 628 19.46 -46.39 -18.03
CA ASN A 628 18.56 -45.72 -18.97
C ASN A 628 17.26 -46.52 -19.13
N ILE A 629 16.17 -46.06 -18.52
CA ILE A 629 14.89 -46.80 -18.43
C ILE A 629 14.35 -47.22 -19.83
N PRO A 630 14.30 -46.35 -20.85
CA PRO A 630 13.95 -46.73 -22.22
C PRO A 630 14.79 -47.84 -22.86
N ASP A 631 16.05 -48.02 -22.48
CA ASP A 631 16.90 -49.10 -23.01
C ASP A 631 16.81 -50.37 -22.15
N LEU A 632 16.64 -50.20 -20.84
CA LEU A 632 16.36 -51.29 -19.92
C LEU A 632 15.04 -52.01 -20.29
N ILE A 633 13.99 -51.27 -20.63
CA ILE A 633 12.72 -51.86 -21.10
C ILE A 633 12.95 -52.74 -22.33
N LYS A 634 13.69 -52.25 -23.35
CA LYS A 634 14.03 -53.05 -24.55
C LYS A 634 14.86 -54.30 -24.23
N GLN A 635 15.68 -54.25 -23.17
CA GLN A 635 16.45 -55.41 -22.70
C GLN A 635 15.57 -56.44 -21.98
N LEU A 636 14.46 -56.02 -21.35
CA LEU A 636 13.48 -56.90 -20.72
C LEU A 636 12.49 -57.47 -21.75
N ASP A 637 12.04 -56.68 -22.73
CA ASP A 637 11.10 -57.08 -23.79
C ASP A 637 11.60 -58.27 -24.64
N ILE A 638 12.91 -58.52 -24.64
CA ILE A 638 13.57 -59.65 -25.33
C ILE A 638 13.87 -60.85 -24.42
N LEU A 639 13.52 -60.79 -23.13
CA LEU A 639 13.59 -61.92 -22.21
C LEU A 639 12.27 -62.70 -22.24
N GLY A 640 12.26 -63.83 -22.94
CA GLY A 640 11.21 -64.84 -22.76
C GLY A 640 11.39 -65.65 -21.46
N ASP A 641 10.53 -66.65 -21.24
CA ASP A 641 10.48 -67.52 -20.04
C ASP A 641 11.68 -68.49 -19.87
N ASN A 642 12.89 -68.04 -20.20
CA ASN A 642 14.13 -68.80 -20.09
C ASN A 642 14.68 -68.73 -18.65
N GLY A 643 14.37 -69.73 -17.82
CA GLY A 643 14.87 -69.85 -16.44
C GLY A 643 16.38 -70.07 -16.27
N ASN A 644 17.21 -69.79 -17.27
CA ASN A 644 18.67 -69.98 -17.24
C ASN A 644 19.38 -68.78 -17.90
N LEU A 645 19.27 -67.63 -17.22
CA LEU A 645 19.68 -66.30 -17.69
C LEU A 645 21.19 -66.10 -17.71
N ARG A 646 21.70 -65.41 -18.73
CA ARG A 646 23.08 -64.92 -18.84
C ARG A 646 23.34 -63.77 -17.86
N ASN A 647 24.59 -63.53 -17.49
CA ASN A 647 24.97 -62.48 -16.52
C ASN A 647 24.44 -61.08 -16.90
N GLU A 648 24.44 -60.74 -18.20
CA GLU A 648 23.90 -59.47 -18.72
C GLU A 648 22.38 -59.33 -18.48
N GLU A 649 21.65 -60.44 -18.65
CA GLU A 649 20.19 -60.53 -18.47
C GLU A 649 19.83 -60.50 -16.98
N GLN A 650 20.63 -61.14 -16.13
CA GLN A 650 20.53 -61.04 -14.67
C GLN A 650 20.76 -59.60 -14.18
N VAL A 651 21.74 -58.88 -14.75
CA VAL A 651 21.99 -57.46 -14.42
C VAL A 651 20.80 -56.59 -14.83
N ALA A 652 20.21 -56.80 -16.02
CA ALA A 652 19.01 -56.09 -16.43
C ALA A 652 17.84 -56.32 -15.46
N ILE A 653 17.60 -57.56 -15.02
CA ILE A 653 16.54 -57.86 -14.03
C ILE A 653 16.79 -57.19 -12.68
N ILE A 654 18.04 -57.14 -12.19
CA ILE A 654 18.40 -56.45 -10.94
C ILE A 654 18.19 -54.92 -11.07
N GLN A 655 18.57 -54.34 -12.22
CA GLN A 655 18.31 -52.92 -12.51
C GLN A 655 16.79 -52.64 -12.59
N ALA A 656 16.02 -53.52 -13.21
CA ALA A 656 14.57 -53.42 -13.30
C ALA A 656 13.89 -53.47 -11.92
N SER A 657 14.26 -54.43 -11.07
CA SER A 657 13.78 -54.53 -9.69
C SER A 657 14.12 -53.28 -8.87
N THR A 658 15.30 -52.70 -9.09
CA THR A 658 15.72 -51.44 -8.45
C THR A 658 14.88 -50.25 -8.92
N VAL A 659 14.64 -50.11 -10.22
CA VAL A 659 13.79 -49.05 -10.79
C VAL A 659 12.33 -49.20 -10.33
N LEU A 660 11.79 -50.42 -10.27
CA LEU A 660 10.44 -50.68 -9.78
C LEU A 660 10.28 -50.30 -8.29
N SER A 661 11.25 -50.65 -7.45
CA SER A 661 11.25 -50.27 -6.02
C SER A 661 11.37 -48.75 -5.80
N LEU A 662 11.95 -48.02 -6.75
CA LEU A 662 11.97 -46.54 -6.74
C LEU A 662 10.67 -45.95 -7.31
N ALA A 663 10.06 -46.58 -8.31
CA ALA A 663 8.75 -46.19 -8.82
C ALA A 663 7.65 -46.33 -7.77
N GLU A 664 7.66 -47.43 -7.00
CA GLU A 664 6.72 -47.67 -5.89
C GLU A 664 6.84 -46.59 -4.79
N LYS A 665 8.07 -46.24 -4.38
CA LYS A 665 8.33 -45.13 -3.44
C LYS A 665 7.88 -43.78 -4.00
N TRP A 666 8.06 -43.54 -5.30
CA TRP A 666 7.65 -42.30 -5.94
C TRP A 666 6.12 -42.18 -6.02
N ILE A 667 5.43 -43.28 -6.32
CA ILE A 667 3.96 -43.37 -6.29
C ILE A 667 3.44 -43.08 -4.88
N GLN A 668 3.98 -43.73 -3.84
CA GLN A 668 3.61 -43.47 -2.44
C GLN A 668 3.83 -41.99 -2.03
N GLN A 669 4.88 -41.34 -2.55
CA GLN A 669 5.10 -39.90 -2.33
C GLN A 669 4.10 -39.01 -3.07
N ILE A 670 3.63 -39.41 -4.26
CA ILE A 670 2.57 -38.73 -5.00
C ILE A 670 1.23 -38.91 -4.28
N GLU A 671 0.87 -40.13 -3.90
CA GLU A 671 -0.39 -40.45 -3.17
C GLU A 671 -0.47 -39.68 -1.84
N GLY A 672 0.64 -39.60 -1.09
CA GLY A 672 0.71 -38.79 0.13
C GLY A 672 0.55 -37.27 -0.11
N ALA A 673 1.11 -36.76 -1.21
CA ALA A 673 0.95 -35.35 -1.60
C ALA A 673 -0.47 -35.05 -2.13
N GLU A 674 -1.09 -36.00 -2.83
CA GLU A 674 -2.47 -35.94 -3.31
C GLU A 674 -3.47 -35.96 -2.15
N ALA A 675 -3.26 -36.81 -1.13
CA ALA A 675 -4.06 -36.83 0.08
C ALA A 675 -3.97 -35.50 0.85
N ALA A 676 -2.76 -34.92 0.98
CA ALA A 676 -2.56 -33.61 1.60
C ALA A 676 -3.22 -32.47 0.81
N LEU A 677 -3.20 -32.53 -0.53
CA LEU A 677 -3.91 -31.59 -1.41
C LEU A 677 -5.43 -31.67 -1.23
N HIS A 678 -6.00 -32.88 -1.22
CA HIS A 678 -7.44 -33.08 -1.00
C HIS A 678 -7.87 -32.60 0.39
N GLN A 679 -7.08 -32.87 1.43
CA GLN A 679 -7.32 -32.34 2.77
C GLN A 679 -7.30 -30.80 2.78
N LYS A 680 -6.33 -30.16 2.12
CA LYS A 680 -6.28 -28.69 2.09
C LYS A 680 -7.39 -28.06 1.24
N MET A 681 -7.87 -28.75 0.21
CA MET A 681 -9.06 -28.36 -0.55
C MET A 681 -10.31 -28.33 0.34
N MET A 682 -10.55 -29.38 1.13
CA MET A 682 -11.67 -29.47 2.08
C MET A 682 -11.62 -28.36 3.16
N GLU A 683 -10.43 -28.01 3.64
CA GLU A 683 -10.23 -26.88 4.56
C GLU A 683 -10.63 -25.54 3.91
N LEU A 684 -10.17 -25.29 2.68
CA LEU A 684 -10.49 -24.06 1.93
C LEU A 684 -11.99 -23.97 1.56
N GLU A 685 -12.65 -25.09 1.29
CA GLU A 685 -14.10 -25.15 1.08
C GLU A 685 -14.87 -24.81 2.36
N SER A 686 -14.42 -25.30 3.52
CA SER A 686 -14.99 -24.98 4.83
C SER A 686 -14.79 -23.51 5.23
N ASP A 687 -13.60 -22.95 4.99
CA ASP A 687 -13.32 -21.53 5.23
C ASP A 687 -14.14 -20.64 4.29
N MET A 688 -14.28 -21.02 3.01
CA MET A 688 -15.15 -20.33 2.05
C MET A 688 -16.61 -20.32 2.53
N GLU A 689 -17.13 -21.43 3.06
CA GLU A 689 -18.50 -21.47 3.59
C GLU A 689 -18.68 -20.57 4.82
N GLN A 690 -17.66 -20.48 5.69
CA GLN A 690 -17.65 -19.55 6.83
C GLN A 690 -17.62 -18.09 6.37
N PHE A 691 -16.78 -17.73 5.38
CA PHE A 691 -16.76 -16.38 4.82
C PHE A 691 -18.08 -16.00 4.15
N CYS A 692 -18.75 -16.95 3.46
CA CYS A 692 -20.09 -16.74 2.91
C CYS A 692 -21.14 -16.44 4.01
N LYS A 693 -21.09 -17.14 5.14
CA LYS A 693 -21.98 -16.88 6.30
C LYS A 693 -21.72 -15.51 6.92
N ILE A 694 -20.45 -15.15 7.15
CA ILE A 694 -20.05 -13.83 7.67
C ILE A 694 -20.49 -12.71 6.70
N LYS A 695 -20.33 -12.90 5.40
CA LYS A 695 -20.81 -11.97 4.37
C LYS A 695 -22.33 -11.76 4.45
N GLY A 696 -23.11 -12.84 4.60
CA GLY A 696 -24.57 -12.76 4.75
C GLY A 696 -25.00 -11.87 5.91
N TYR A 697 -24.45 -12.09 7.12
CA TYR A 697 -24.76 -11.25 8.28
C TYR A 697 -24.36 -9.77 8.09
N LEU A 698 -23.29 -9.48 7.34
CA LEU A 698 -22.87 -8.11 7.02
C LEU A 698 -23.80 -7.45 5.98
N GLU A 699 -24.39 -8.21 5.06
CA GLU A 699 -25.40 -7.74 4.13
C GLU A 699 -26.75 -7.47 4.85
N GLU A 700 -27.15 -8.34 5.77
CA GLU A 700 -28.34 -8.17 6.63
C GLU A 700 -28.25 -6.92 7.52
N GLU A 701 -27.12 -6.73 8.23
CA GLU A 701 -26.89 -5.55 9.09
C GLU A 701 -26.82 -4.25 8.27
N LEU A 702 -26.33 -4.30 7.02
CA LEU A 702 -26.29 -3.14 6.12
C LEU A 702 -27.70 -2.72 5.68
N ASP A 703 -28.55 -3.68 5.28
CA ASP A 703 -29.94 -3.37 4.91
C ASP A 703 -30.76 -2.92 6.14
N TYR A 704 -30.51 -3.45 7.34
CA TYR A 704 -31.11 -2.94 8.58
C TYR A 704 -30.76 -1.47 8.85
N ARG A 705 -29.46 -1.11 8.78
CA ARG A 705 -29.00 0.28 8.97
C ARG A 705 -29.57 1.23 7.91
N LYS A 706 -29.68 0.77 6.67
CA LYS A 706 -30.32 1.51 5.58
C LYS A 706 -31.82 1.72 5.83
N GLN A 707 -32.54 0.70 6.29
CA GLN A 707 -33.95 0.83 6.66
C GLN A 707 -34.15 1.81 7.83
N ALA A 708 -33.27 1.79 8.83
CA ALA A 708 -33.30 2.76 9.93
C ALA A 708 -33.03 4.20 9.46
N LEU A 709 -32.11 4.38 8.49
CA LEU A 709 -31.84 5.68 7.86
C LEU A 709 -33.03 6.19 7.04
N ASP A 710 -33.68 5.32 6.25
CA ASP A 710 -34.89 5.67 5.48
C ASP A 710 -36.06 6.07 6.41
N GLN A 711 -36.23 5.36 7.54
CA GLN A 711 -37.20 5.74 8.59
C GLN A 711 -36.87 7.10 9.21
N ALA A 712 -35.59 7.40 9.47
CA ALA A 712 -35.17 8.70 9.98
C ALA A 712 -35.46 9.83 8.98
N TYR A 713 -35.20 9.63 7.68
CA TYR A 713 -35.55 10.60 6.64
C TYR A 713 -37.06 10.84 6.52
N MET A 714 -37.87 9.78 6.54
CA MET A 714 -39.34 9.91 6.59
C MET A 714 -39.78 10.72 7.81
N ARG A 715 -39.19 10.46 8.99
CA ARG A 715 -39.55 11.17 10.22
C ARG A 715 -39.12 12.64 10.22
N ILE A 716 -38.02 12.98 9.55
CA ILE A 716 -37.62 14.38 9.31
C ILE A 716 -38.68 15.07 8.44
N GLN A 717 -39.09 14.47 7.32
CA GLN A 717 -40.12 15.04 6.43
C GLN A 717 -41.47 15.23 7.12
N GLU A 718 -41.90 14.29 7.97
CA GLU A 718 -43.10 14.44 8.80
C GLU A 718 -42.99 15.65 9.76
N LEU A 719 -41.83 15.85 10.38
CA LEU A 719 -41.58 16.97 11.28
C LEU A 719 -41.53 18.30 10.52
N GLU A 720 -40.86 18.36 9.36
CA GLU A 720 -40.82 19.53 8.48
C GLU A 720 -42.22 19.92 8.00
N ALA A 721 -43.03 18.95 7.56
CA ALA A 721 -44.42 19.18 7.15
C ALA A 721 -45.29 19.65 8.33
N THR A 722 -45.08 19.10 9.54
CA THR A 722 -45.77 19.56 10.76
C THR A 722 -45.41 21.01 11.10
N LEU A 723 -44.12 21.36 10.99
CA LEU A 723 -43.60 22.71 11.28
C LEU A 723 -44.11 23.72 10.24
N TYR A 724 -44.15 23.34 8.96
CA TYR A 724 -44.71 24.15 7.87
C TYR A 724 -46.21 24.40 8.05
N ASN A 725 -46.98 23.38 8.45
CA ASN A 725 -48.40 23.51 8.75
C ASN A 725 -48.66 24.41 9.97
N ALA A 726 -47.83 24.33 11.01
CA ALA A 726 -47.92 25.24 12.16
C ALA A 726 -47.65 26.70 11.76
N LEU A 727 -46.60 26.95 10.96
CA LEU A 727 -46.25 28.26 10.42
C LEU A 727 -47.35 28.85 9.51
N GLN A 728 -48.17 28.03 8.84
CA GLN A 728 -49.33 28.52 8.08
C GLN A 728 -50.52 28.91 8.95
N GLN A 729 -50.65 28.40 10.17
CA GLN A 729 -51.77 28.73 11.07
C GLN A 729 -51.53 30.04 11.84
N GLU A 730 -50.27 30.43 12.10
CA GLU A 730 -49.92 31.72 12.71
C GLU A 730 -49.90 32.86 11.67
N THR A 731 -51.09 33.30 11.25
CA THR A 731 -51.29 34.39 10.27
C THR A 731 -50.71 35.76 10.66
N VAL A 732 -50.09 35.91 11.84
CA VAL A 732 -49.50 37.17 12.33
C VAL A 732 -48.12 36.99 12.99
N ILE A 733 -47.21 36.20 12.41
CA ILE A 733 -45.78 36.46 12.61
C ILE A 733 -45.35 37.60 11.67
N LYS A 734 -45.35 38.84 12.19
CA LYS A 734 -44.71 39.97 11.52
C LYS A 734 -43.19 39.80 11.54
N PHE A 735 -42.62 39.30 10.45
CA PHE A 735 -41.16 39.23 10.28
C PHE A 735 -40.52 40.62 10.45
N GLY A 736 -39.79 40.83 11.55
CA GLY A 736 -39.00 42.04 11.82
C GLY A 736 -39.32 42.80 13.10
N GLU A 737 -40.45 42.53 13.77
CA GLU A 737 -40.66 42.97 15.16
C GLU A 737 -39.98 41.95 16.11
N LEU A 738 -39.28 42.41 17.15
CA LEU A 738 -38.75 41.49 18.17
C LEU A 738 -39.93 40.83 18.88
N LEU A 739 -39.86 39.50 19.05
CA LEU A 739 -40.75 38.78 19.98
C LEU A 739 -40.73 39.50 21.33
N SER A 740 -41.91 39.82 21.86
CA SER A 740 -42.02 40.41 23.20
C SER A 740 -41.38 39.46 24.24
N GLU A 741 -40.85 39.99 25.34
CA GLU A 741 -40.19 39.16 26.36
C GLU A 741 -41.07 37.99 26.82
N LYS A 742 -42.39 38.22 26.93
CA LYS A 742 -43.37 37.19 27.24
C LYS A 742 -43.42 36.07 26.19
N GLN A 743 -43.42 36.41 24.89
CA GLN A 743 -43.38 35.42 23.81
C GLN A 743 -42.03 34.70 23.74
N GLN A 744 -40.92 35.39 24.04
CA GLN A 744 -39.60 34.74 24.14
C GLN A 744 -39.57 33.72 25.30
N GLU A 745 -40.16 34.06 26.44
CA GLU A 745 -40.21 33.19 27.62
C GLU A 745 -41.19 32.02 27.44
N GLU A 746 -42.33 32.25 26.80
CA GLU A 746 -43.26 31.19 26.38
C GLU A 746 -42.59 30.23 25.37
N LEU A 747 -41.84 30.77 24.40
CA LEU A 747 -41.08 29.98 23.41
C LEU A 747 -39.93 29.20 24.07
N ARG A 748 -39.13 29.82 24.95
CA ARG A 748 -38.12 29.12 25.77
C ARG A 748 -38.76 27.97 26.53
N THR A 749 -39.87 28.22 27.23
CA THR A 749 -40.59 27.21 28.01
C THR A 749 -41.11 26.05 27.13
N ALA A 750 -41.54 26.34 25.89
CA ALA A 750 -41.94 25.32 24.93
C ALA A 750 -40.74 24.48 24.44
N VAL A 751 -39.61 25.12 24.11
CA VAL A 751 -38.36 24.44 23.72
C VAL A 751 -37.80 23.61 24.87
N GLU A 752 -37.86 24.09 26.11
CA GLU A 752 -37.44 23.33 27.30
C GLU A 752 -38.33 22.09 27.52
N LYS A 753 -39.64 22.21 27.31
CA LYS A 753 -40.57 21.06 27.35
C LYS A 753 -40.23 20.04 26.26
N LEU A 754 -40.00 20.49 25.02
CA LEU A 754 -39.65 19.62 23.89
C LEU A 754 -38.30 18.91 24.12
N ARG A 755 -37.27 19.62 24.57
CA ARG A 755 -35.97 19.05 24.98
C ARG A 755 -36.13 18.00 26.06
N ARG A 756 -36.88 18.28 27.13
CA ARG A 756 -37.18 17.32 28.21
C ARG A 756 -37.97 16.10 27.70
N GLN A 757 -38.84 16.27 26.71
CA GLN A 757 -39.58 15.17 26.09
C GLN A 757 -38.69 14.29 25.20
N MET A 758 -37.84 14.88 24.36
CA MET A 758 -36.87 14.12 23.56
C MET A 758 -35.86 13.38 24.44
N LEU A 759 -35.34 14.02 25.49
CA LEU A 759 -34.38 13.39 26.42
C LEU A 759 -34.99 12.21 27.20
N ARG A 760 -36.30 12.26 27.50
CA ARG A 760 -37.04 11.11 28.05
C ARG A 760 -37.17 10.00 27.02
N LYS A 761 -37.62 10.31 25.80
CA LYS A 761 -37.75 9.32 24.72
C LYS A 761 -36.42 8.67 24.32
N SER A 762 -35.31 9.41 24.34
CA SER A 762 -33.96 8.84 24.17
C SER A 762 -33.74 7.78 25.23
N ARG A 763 -33.85 8.16 26.52
CA ARG A 763 -33.63 7.24 27.65
C ARG A 763 -34.58 6.03 27.65
N GLU A 764 -35.82 6.20 27.19
CA GLU A 764 -36.78 5.11 27.00
C GLU A 764 -36.27 4.10 25.94
N TYR A 765 -35.76 4.57 24.78
CA TYR A 765 -35.11 3.72 23.79
C TYR A 765 -33.77 3.14 24.26
N ASP A 766 -32.93 3.93 24.93
CA ASP A 766 -31.64 3.50 25.47
C ASP A 766 -31.83 2.34 26.47
N CYS A 767 -32.88 2.43 27.32
CA CYS A 767 -33.29 1.35 28.22
C CYS A 767 -33.85 0.13 27.50
N GLN A 768 -34.63 0.30 26.41
CA GLN A 768 -35.13 -0.83 25.61
C GLN A 768 -33.97 -1.60 24.95
N ILE A 769 -33.05 -0.89 24.27
CA ILE A 769 -31.87 -1.50 23.64
C ILE A 769 -30.99 -2.19 24.68
N LEU A 770 -30.84 -1.61 25.88
CA LEU A 770 -30.11 -2.24 26.98
C LEU A 770 -30.80 -3.52 27.48
N GLN A 771 -32.12 -3.54 27.56
CA GLN A 771 -32.89 -4.72 27.96
C GLN A 771 -32.81 -5.83 26.91
N GLU A 772 -33.04 -5.53 25.64
CA GLU A 772 -32.93 -6.49 24.52
C GLU A 772 -31.52 -7.13 24.47
N ARG A 773 -30.47 -6.32 24.63
CA ARG A 773 -29.09 -6.81 24.72
C ARG A 773 -28.86 -7.68 25.96
N MET A 774 -29.49 -7.37 27.09
CA MET A 774 -29.40 -8.17 28.32
C MET A 774 -30.11 -9.53 28.17
N GLU A 775 -31.26 -9.58 27.49
CA GLU A 775 -31.98 -10.81 27.20
C GLU A 775 -31.21 -11.71 26.21
N LEU A 776 -30.63 -11.13 25.15
CA LEU A 776 -29.72 -11.84 24.24
C LEU A 776 -28.47 -12.36 24.97
N LEU A 777 -27.89 -11.56 25.88
CA LEU A 777 -26.74 -11.96 26.69
C LEU A 777 -27.09 -13.12 27.63
N GLN A 778 -28.29 -13.14 28.23
CA GLN A 778 -28.76 -14.26 29.05
C GLN A 778 -28.97 -15.53 28.21
N GLN A 779 -29.54 -15.42 27.01
CA GLN A 779 -29.69 -16.55 26.08
C GLN A 779 -28.32 -17.13 25.68
N ALA A 780 -27.33 -16.27 25.39
CA ALA A 780 -25.96 -16.69 25.11
C ALA A 780 -25.31 -17.41 26.31
N HIS A 781 -25.42 -16.87 27.53
CA HIS A 781 -24.90 -17.52 28.74
C HIS A 781 -25.59 -18.87 29.03
N GLN A 782 -26.90 -18.99 28.80
CA GLN A 782 -27.57 -20.29 28.90
C GLN A 782 -27.01 -21.27 27.87
N ARG A 783 -26.82 -20.82 26.61
CA ARG A 783 -26.28 -21.67 25.56
C ARG A 783 -24.83 -22.12 25.80
N ILE A 784 -24.02 -21.30 26.47
CA ILE A 784 -22.68 -21.69 26.91
C ILE A 784 -22.77 -22.83 27.93
N ARG A 785 -23.59 -22.70 28.99
CA ARG A 785 -23.79 -23.77 29.99
C ARG A 785 -24.31 -25.08 29.37
N ASP A 786 -25.28 -24.98 28.47
CA ASP A 786 -25.79 -26.11 27.68
C ASP A 786 -24.69 -26.86 26.89
N LEU A 787 -23.60 -26.18 26.52
CA LEU A 787 -22.47 -26.74 25.77
C LEU A 787 -21.35 -27.23 26.71
N GLU A 788 -21.12 -26.56 27.83
CA GLU A 788 -20.23 -27.01 28.91
C GLU A 788 -20.69 -28.37 29.46
N ASP A 789 -21.97 -28.51 29.80
CA ASP A 789 -22.58 -29.77 30.26
C ASP A 789 -22.38 -30.92 29.26
N LYS A 790 -22.57 -30.64 27.96
CA LYS A 790 -22.36 -31.62 26.88
C LYS A 790 -20.88 -31.99 26.72
N THR A 791 -19.99 -31.02 26.83
CA THR A 791 -18.54 -31.21 26.78
C THR A 791 -18.08 -32.09 27.94
N ASP A 792 -18.62 -31.90 29.15
CA ASP A 792 -18.29 -32.72 30.30
C ASP A 792 -18.92 -34.13 30.25
N ILE A 793 -20.08 -34.29 29.61
CA ILE A 793 -20.61 -35.63 29.25
C ILE A 793 -19.65 -36.33 28.28
N GLN A 794 -19.17 -35.64 27.24
CA GLN A 794 -18.21 -36.19 26.28
C GLN A 794 -16.87 -36.56 26.92
N LYS A 795 -16.31 -35.71 27.79
CA LYS A 795 -15.08 -36.03 28.57
C LYS A 795 -15.25 -37.33 29.39
N ARG A 796 -16.41 -37.51 30.03
CA ARG A 796 -16.72 -38.75 30.78
C ARG A 796 -16.83 -39.97 29.87
N GLN A 797 -17.42 -39.83 28.68
CA GLN A 797 -17.49 -40.90 27.68
C GLN A 797 -16.12 -41.26 27.12
N ILE A 798 -15.26 -40.27 26.83
CA ILE A 798 -13.88 -40.50 26.39
C ILE A 798 -13.10 -41.26 27.47
N LYS A 799 -13.17 -40.83 28.73
CA LYS A 799 -12.49 -41.50 29.85
C LYS A 799 -12.96 -42.95 30.06
N ASP A 800 -14.26 -43.21 29.92
CA ASP A 800 -14.83 -44.57 29.96
C ASP A 800 -14.37 -45.45 28.78
N LEU A 801 -14.18 -44.87 27.58
CA LEU A 801 -13.57 -45.55 26.43
C LEU A 801 -12.07 -45.79 26.62
N GLU A 802 -11.32 -44.85 27.19
CA GLU A 802 -9.90 -44.98 27.54
C GLU A 802 -9.68 -46.09 28.58
N GLU A 803 -10.50 -46.13 29.64
CA GLU A 803 -10.45 -47.18 30.66
C GLU A 803 -10.78 -48.57 30.07
N LYS A 804 -11.76 -48.65 29.17
CA LYS A 804 -12.07 -49.90 28.43
C LYS A 804 -10.94 -50.31 27.49
N PHE A 805 -10.32 -49.36 26.79
CA PHE A 805 -9.18 -49.63 25.92
C PHE A 805 -7.97 -50.12 26.71
N LEU A 806 -7.65 -49.48 27.83
CA LEU A 806 -6.60 -49.91 28.76
C LEU A 806 -6.88 -51.31 29.33
N PHE A 807 -8.12 -51.60 29.70
CA PHE A 807 -8.52 -52.94 30.17
C PHE A 807 -8.34 -54.01 29.08
N LEU A 808 -8.80 -53.73 27.84
CA LEU A 808 -8.60 -54.63 26.71
C LEU A 808 -7.13 -54.82 26.37
N PHE A 809 -6.34 -53.74 26.35
CA PHE A 809 -4.90 -53.78 26.09
C PHE A 809 -4.15 -54.61 27.14
N LEU A 810 -4.46 -54.44 28.42
CA LEU A 810 -3.92 -55.25 29.51
C LEU A 810 -4.36 -56.71 29.41
N PHE A 811 -5.63 -56.97 29.07
CA PHE A 811 -6.16 -58.33 28.90
C PHE A 811 -5.47 -59.08 27.74
N PHE A 812 -5.35 -58.45 26.58
CA PHE A 812 -4.63 -59.04 25.43
C PHE A 812 -3.12 -59.16 25.69
N SER A 813 -2.51 -58.22 26.41
CA SER A 813 -1.10 -58.32 26.81
C SER A 813 -0.87 -59.49 27.77
N LEU A 814 -1.73 -59.69 28.78
CA LEU A 814 -1.67 -60.87 29.65
C LEU A 814 -1.92 -62.16 28.87
N ALA A 815 -2.92 -62.18 27.98
CA ALA A 815 -3.22 -63.35 27.16
C ALA A 815 -2.04 -63.74 26.26
N PHE A 816 -1.32 -62.77 25.69
CA PHE A 816 -0.12 -63.00 24.88
C PHE A 816 1.08 -63.49 25.72
N ILE A 817 1.24 -62.99 26.95
CA ILE A 817 2.30 -63.43 27.89
C ILE A 817 2.01 -64.82 28.48
N LEU A 818 0.74 -65.19 28.61
CA LEU A 818 0.27 -66.46 29.18
C LEU A 818 -0.03 -67.53 28.11
N TRP A 819 0.25 -67.26 26.84
CA TRP A 819 0.11 -68.25 25.75
C TRP A 819 1.40 -69.09 25.64
N PRO A 820 1.35 -70.42 25.86
CA PRO A 820 2.52 -71.29 25.83
C PRO A 820 2.92 -71.76 24.41
#